data_AF-A0A7C5B5G5-F1
#
_entry.id   AF-A0A7C5B5G5-F1
#
_cell.length_a   1.000
_cell.length_b   1.000
_cell.length_c   1.000
_cell.angle_alpha   90.00
_cell.angle_beta   90.00
_cell.angle_gamma   90.00
#
_symmetry.space_group_name_H-M   'P 1'
#
loop_
_entity.id
_entity.type
_entity.pdbx_description
1 polymer ?
#
loop_
_entity_poly.entity_id
_entity_poly.type
_entity_poly.pdbx_seq_one_letter_code
_entity_poly.pdbx_strand_id
1 'polypeptide(L)'
;MQNRFRLSISVSTLILALISNVWGANQKPDKLDEEKLPTYYYYHGQKLHLPLMADRLFVRLRADSKIEALRPWAATRGVTITSATSTGVRRRHLLELATPLADAGDAQQKITQLLTNPDVEFAAPVFQGNYGCWITLTQEILLQFKAEYLAWEDTILAALAPDLQVIRKDFAHLPGAYVLRSPSSNGFEVLSAANRLAEDSRIAWAEPNAHFSGHSALTPNDPGFPNLWGILNTGQLGGTPDMDMDGDSAWDTHTGDASIKILIIDVGVQQDHSDINQLPGADFTGEGGGGGPVNGCDQHGTWVAGCVSAIINNSQGTVGIAPGCKSLSARTFISLIPCTGSWTADYLWTVDALDWAEQQGARISNNSNYYGGTSSAMEAKYLSTYNNGMIHFAAAGNFSSSTITYPASIPVVNAIAALARTGSKAGFSNYGNGLDFSAPGQDIYTTARGSDYSTVSGTSFASPYSAGVAALVLSQNPALSPAEVEDIMKCTSKDLGTIGYDLFYGWGMVNAENALLNTPEGDADADGFADQCDVCPDYYNPSQEDVVPGDVNATLPVSLPDVIHLVNFVFDKDRTATGCLGTDPVNCWSFVPLCRGDANGSGATPNLQDVIYLVNFVFDKDRSATGCLGSNPGNCWTPVPTDVCCVPVP
;
A
#
# COMPACT_ATOMS: atom_id res chain seq x y z
N MET A 1 85.44 -15.23 -25.57
CA MET A 1 84.32 -14.35 -25.99
C MET A 1 83.20 -15.24 -26.50
N GLN A 2 82.05 -15.14 -25.84
CA GLN A 2 80.69 -15.48 -26.27
C GLN A 2 80.37 -16.83 -26.94
N ASN A 3 79.94 -17.77 -26.09
CA ASN A 3 78.88 -18.76 -26.37
C ASN A 3 77.56 -18.06 -26.72
N ARG A 4 76.78 -18.56 -27.70
CA ARG A 4 75.31 -18.74 -27.59
C ARG A 4 74.76 -19.78 -28.58
N PHE A 5 74.32 -20.91 -28.02
CA PHE A 5 73.27 -21.80 -28.53
C PHE A 5 71.88 -21.17 -28.31
N ARG A 6 70.89 -21.45 -29.18
CA ARG A 6 69.44 -21.61 -28.88
C ARG A 6 68.75 -22.17 -30.12
N LEU A 7 68.37 -23.45 -30.19
CA LEU A 7 67.25 -24.19 -29.58
C LEU A 7 65.86 -23.80 -30.13
N SER A 8 65.24 -24.79 -30.78
CA SER A 8 63.92 -24.87 -31.40
C SER A 8 62.77 -24.51 -30.44
N ILE A 9 61.80 -23.71 -30.91
CA ILE A 9 60.50 -23.52 -30.26
C ILE A 9 59.41 -24.01 -31.24
N SER A 10 58.56 -24.91 -30.73
CA SER A 10 57.45 -25.57 -31.40
C SER A 10 56.30 -24.61 -31.75
N VAL A 11 55.64 -24.89 -32.87
CA VAL A 11 54.43 -24.24 -33.40
C VAL A 11 53.27 -24.18 -32.39
N SER A 12 53.30 -24.98 -31.31
CA SER A 12 52.31 -24.93 -30.22
C SER A 12 52.32 -23.63 -29.41
N THR A 13 53.42 -22.88 -29.38
CA THR A 13 53.51 -21.62 -28.62
C THR A 13 52.94 -20.41 -29.38
N LEU A 14 52.81 -20.50 -30.71
CA LEU A 14 52.25 -19.41 -31.52
C LEU A 14 50.71 -19.39 -31.50
N ILE A 15 50.06 -20.54 -31.28
CA ILE A 15 48.59 -20.65 -31.23
C ILE A 15 48.04 -20.14 -29.88
N LEU A 16 48.77 -20.29 -28.77
CA LEU A 16 48.37 -19.69 -27.48
C LEU A 16 48.49 -18.15 -27.46
N ALA A 17 49.41 -17.56 -28.24
CA ALA A 17 49.58 -16.10 -28.30
C ALA A 17 48.57 -15.40 -29.24
N LEU A 18 47.97 -16.13 -30.18
CA LEU A 18 46.93 -15.60 -31.08
C LEU A 18 45.52 -15.65 -30.47
N ILE A 19 45.27 -16.52 -29.49
CA ILE A 19 43.99 -16.55 -28.76
C ILE A 19 43.94 -15.46 -27.68
N SER A 20 45.09 -15.04 -27.13
CA SER A 20 45.16 -13.97 -26.11
C SER A 20 45.01 -12.55 -26.66
N ASN A 21 45.18 -12.32 -27.97
CA ASN A 21 45.18 -10.97 -28.58
C ASN A 21 43.90 -10.62 -29.36
N VAL A 22 42.89 -11.49 -29.39
CA VAL A 22 41.57 -11.20 -30.02
C VAL A 22 40.49 -10.88 -28.97
N TRP A 23 40.81 -10.97 -27.68
CA TRP A 23 39.90 -10.68 -26.56
C TRP A 23 40.33 -9.49 -25.70
N GLY A 24 41.01 -8.52 -26.29
CA GLY A 24 41.50 -7.33 -25.60
C GLY A 24 41.43 -6.08 -26.46
N ALA A 25 40.23 -5.53 -26.65
CA ALA A 25 39.96 -4.12 -26.93
C ALA A 25 38.48 -3.94 -27.33
N ASN A 26 37.60 -3.86 -26.34
CA ASN A 26 36.38 -3.06 -26.38
C ASN A 26 35.85 -2.96 -24.94
N GLN A 27 36.65 -2.31 -24.09
CA GLN A 27 36.09 -1.70 -22.88
C GLN A 27 35.19 -0.55 -23.34
N LYS A 28 33.88 -0.81 -23.35
CA LYS A 28 32.90 0.28 -23.22
C LYS A 28 33.16 0.96 -21.87
N PRO A 29 32.99 2.29 -21.78
CA PRO A 29 33.18 3.01 -20.52
C PRO A 29 32.20 2.48 -19.47
N ASP A 30 32.71 2.32 -18.25
CA ASP A 30 32.02 1.82 -17.06
C ASP A 30 30.63 2.45 -16.89
N LYS A 31 29.58 1.63 -16.99
CA LYS A 31 28.27 1.85 -16.35
C LYS A 31 28.18 0.96 -15.09
N LEU A 32 29.20 0.99 -14.24
CA LEU A 32 29.42 -0.01 -13.17
C LEU A 32 29.28 0.52 -11.73
N ASP A 33 28.45 1.54 -11.52
CA ASP A 33 28.21 2.11 -10.18
C ASP A 33 26.76 2.00 -9.66
N GLU A 34 25.75 1.70 -10.48
CA GLU A 34 24.38 1.40 -10.00
C GLU A 34 24.16 -0.09 -9.62
N GLU A 35 25.02 -1.00 -10.07
CA GLU A 35 24.81 -2.46 -9.91
C GLU A 35 25.29 -3.07 -8.59
N LYS A 36 25.96 -2.29 -7.72
CA LYS A 36 26.58 -2.82 -6.48
C LYS A 36 25.66 -2.86 -5.27
N LEU A 37 24.51 -2.18 -5.31
CA LEU A 37 23.55 -2.12 -4.21
C LEU A 37 22.14 -2.54 -4.68
N PRO A 38 21.98 -3.75 -5.25
CA PRO A 38 20.67 -4.19 -5.66
C PRO A 38 19.71 -4.26 -4.46
N THR A 39 18.51 -3.75 -4.64
CA THR A 39 17.34 -3.96 -3.76
C THR A 39 16.31 -4.82 -4.48
N TYR A 40 16.77 -5.82 -5.24
CA TYR A 40 15.93 -6.76 -5.97
C TYR A 40 16.67 -8.08 -6.19
N TYR A 41 15.91 -9.13 -6.46
CA TYR A 41 16.43 -10.38 -7.03
C TYR A 41 15.59 -10.84 -8.23
N TYR A 42 16.11 -11.79 -9.01
CA TYR A 42 15.37 -12.35 -10.13
C TYR A 42 14.47 -13.50 -9.69
N TYR A 43 13.17 -13.39 -9.98
CA TYR A 43 12.19 -14.46 -9.83
C TYR A 43 11.47 -14.67 -11.17
N HIS A 44 11.53 -15.88 -11.73
CA HIS A 44 11.04 -16.20 -13.08
C HIS A 44 11.51 -15.22 -14.18
N GLY A 45 12.75 -14.72 -14.06
CA GLY A 45 13.34 -13.79 -15.02
C GLY A 45 12.85 -12.34 -14.89
N GLN A 46 12.00 -12.03 -13.91
CA GLN A 46 11.58 -10.67 -13.57
C GLN A 46 12.29 -10.19 -12.31
N LYS A 47 12.52 -8.88 -12.20
CA LYS A 47 13.06 -8.26 -10.99
C LYS A 47 11.95 -8.17 -9.94
N LEU A 48 12.09 -8.90 -8.85
CA LEU A 48 11.26 -8.71 -7.67
C LEU A 48 11.98 -7.73 -6.74
N HIS A 49 11.40 -6.55 -6.56
CA HIS A 49 11.95 -5.52 -5.69
C HIS A 49 11.76 -5.88 -4.22
N LEU A 50 12.75 -5.50 -3.41
CA LEU A 50 12.86 -5.71 -1.98
C LEU A 50 12.96 -4.32 -1.32
N PRO A 51 11.84 -3.73 -0.87
CA PRO A 51 11.85 -2.45 -0.17
C PRO A 51 12.71 -2.53 1.10
N LEU A 52 13.59 -1.56 1.33
CA LEU A 52 14.47 -1.56 2.50
C LEU A 52 13.69 -1.19 3.76
N MET A 53 13.84 -1.94 4.85
CA MET A 53 13.38 -1.50 6.17
C MET A 53 14.41 -0.55 6.77
N ALA A 54 14.12 0.75 6.73
CA ALA A 54 15.05 1.80 7.13
C ALA A 54 15.43 1.75 8.63
N ASP A 55 14.58 1.16 9.47
CA ASP A 55 14.76 1.15 10.92
C ASP A 55 15.68 0.01 11.43
N ARG A 56 16.15 -0.89 10.56
CA ARG A 56 16.83 -2.12 11.02
C ARG A 56 17.88 -2.69 10.08
N LEU A 57 18.84 -3.39 10.68
CA LEU A 57 19.88 -4.17 9.98
C LEU A 57 19.98 -5.59 10.55
N PHE A 58 20.58 -6.50 9.79
CA PHE A 58 20.80 -7.87 10.21
C PHE A 58 22.28 -8.16 10.45
N VAL A 59 22.59 -8.92 11.51
CA VAL A 59 23.92 -9.47 11.75
C VAL A 59 23.89 -10.95 12.13
N ARG A 60 24.92 -11.67 11.69
CA ARG A 60 25.30 -12.97 12.25
C ARG A 60 26.61 -12.82 13.01
N LEU A 61 26.62 -13.20 14.27
CA LEU A 61 27.81 -13.15 15.12
C LEU A 61 28.65 -14.44 15.02
N ARG A 62 29.94 -14.34 15.36
CA ARG A 62 30.81 -15.51 15.55
C ARG A 62 30.40 -16.28 16.82
N ALA A 63 30.85 -17.52 16.92
CA ALA A 63 30.33 -18.50 17.89
C ALA A 63 30.43 -18.08 19.37
N ASP A 64 31.47 -17.33 19.75
CA ASP A 64 31.74 -16.95 21.14
C ASP A 64 31.40 -15.48 21.44
N SER A 65 30.85 -14.77 20.44
CA SER A 65 30.56 -13.35 20.52
C SER A 65 29.19 -13.10 21.17
N LYS A 66 29.07 -11.97 21.88
CA LYS A 66 27.86 -11.58 22.61
C LYS A 66 27.26 -10.30 22.03
N ILE A 67 25.96 -10.31 21.76
CA ILE A 67 25.26 -9.17 21.15
C ILE A 67 25.33 -7.91 22.03
N GLU A 68 25.40 -8.10 23.35
CA GLU A 68 25.50 -7.03 24.33
C GLU A 68 26.80 -6.22 24.21
N ALA A 69 27.88 -6.84 23.71
CA ALA A 69 29.15 -6.16 23.46
C ALA A 69 29.16 -5.36 22.16
N LEU A 70 28.34 -5.76 21.17
CA LEU A 70 28.28 -5.10 19.86
C LEU A 70 27.67 -3.70 19.94
N ARG A 71 26.59 -3.53 20.72
CA ARG A 71 25.84 -2.26 20.81
C ARG A 71 26.69 -1.05 21.22
N PRO A 72 27.41 -1.06 22.36
CA PRO A 72 28.24 0.09 22.74
C PRO A 72 29.39 0.31 21.76
N TRP A 73 29.93 -0.75 21.15
CA TRP A 73 30.98 -0.64 20.14
C TRP A 73 30.48 0.03 18.86
N ALA A 74 29.29 -0.35 18.38
CA ALA A 74 28.69 0.16 17.14
C ALA A 74 28.34 1.64 17.26
N ALA A 75 27.86 2.08 18.43
CA ALA A 75 27.53 3.48 18.70
C ALA A 75 28.74 4.41 18.51
N THR A 76 29.95 3.97 18.88
CA THR A 76 31.19 4.75 18.67
C THR A 76 31.59 4.94 17.20
N ARG A 77 30.87 4.29 16.28
CA ARG A 77 31.12 4.27 14.82
C ARG A 77 29.90 4.72 14.01
N GLY A 78 28.97 5.43 14.64
CA GLY A 78 27.80 6.00 13.96
C GLY A 78 26.65 5.02 13.70
N VAL A 79 26.70 3.82 14.30
CA VAL A 79 25.61 2.83 14.24
C VAL A 79 25.00 2.69 15.64
N THR A 80 24.03 3.55 15.93
CA THR A 80 23.35 3.56 17.24
C THR A 80 22.21 2.55 17.25
N ILE A 81 22.32 1.52 18.10
CA ILE A 81 21.38 0.39 18.16
C ILE A 81 20.49 0.52 19.41
N THR A 82 19.18 0.70 19.22
CA THR A 82 18.17 0.83 20.30
C THR A 82 17.83 -0.51 20.92
N SER A 83 17.74 -1.56 20.12
CA SER A 83 17.53 -2.93 20.57
C SER A 83 18.20 -3.92 19.61
N ALA A 84 18.48 -5.12 20.10
CA ALA A 84 19.02 -6.19 19.29
C ALA A 84 18.32 -7.50 19.63
N THR A 85 17.51 -7.99 18.69
CA THR A 85 16.56 -9.08 18.93
C THR A 85 17.03 -10.35 18.23
N SER A 86 16.98 -11.49 18.94
CA SER A 86 17.27 -12.80 18.35
C SER A 86 16.19 -13.15 17.31
N THR A 87 16.62 -13.64 16.15
CA THR A 87 15.71 -14.16 15.11
C THR A 87 15.19 -15.58 15.41
N GLY A 88 15.54 -16.14 16.57
CA GLY A 88 15.28 -17.55 16.92
C GLY A 88 16.28 -18.52 16.30
N VAL A 89 17.08 -18.09 15.32
CA VAL A 89 18.18 -18.86 14.75
C VAL A 89 19.50 -18.48 15.42
N ARG A 90 20.29 -19.50 15.77
CA ARG A 90 21.54 -19.34 16.53
C ARG A 90 22.49 -18.32 15.89
N ARG A 91 22.90 -17.31 16.68
CA ARG A 91 23.83 -16.20 16.34
C ARG A 91 23.29 -15.14 15.39
N ARG A 92 22.01 -15.16 15.05
CA ARG A 92 21.39 -14.24 14.09
C ARG A 92 20.51 -13.23 14.80
N HIS A 93 20.80 -11.96 14.61
CA HIS A 93 20.12 -10.86 15.30
C HIS A 93 19.66 -9.79 14.32
N LEU A 94 18.49 -9.23 14.60
CA LEU A 94 18.05 -7.95 14.05
C LEU A 94 18.53 -6.83 14.97
N LEU A 95 19.03 -5.75 14.39
CA LEU A 95 19.49 -4.55 15.07
C LEU A 95 18.50 -3.44 14.74
N GLU A 96 17.75 -2.95 15.73
CA GLU A 96 16.93 -1.75 15.58
C GLU A 96 17.81 -0.51 15.71
N LEU A 97 17.65 0.43 14.79
CA LEU A 97 18.46 1.64 14.69
C LEU A 97 17.76 2.81 15.37
N ALA A 98 18.54 3.66 16.04
CA ALA A 98 18.01 4.89 16.64
C ALA A 98 17.70 5.97 15.61
N THR A 99 18.30 5.87 14.42
CA THR A 99 18.09 6.79 13.30
C THR A 99 17.86 5.94 12.07
N PRO A 100 16.72 6.10 11.38
CA PRO A 100 16.44 5.39 10.13
C PRO A 100 17.56 5.58 9.10
N LEU A 101 17.75 4.55 8.28
CA LEU A 101 18.65 4.59 7.12
C LEU A 101 18.06 5.54 6.07
N ALA A 102 18.89 6.41 5.52
CA ALA A 102 18.43 7.32 4.45
C ALA A 102 18.13 6.56 3.15
N ASP A 103 18.98 5.59 2.79
CA ASP A 103 18.86 4.79 1.57
C ASP A 103 19.70 3.51 1.66
N ALA A 104 19.74 2.73 0.58
CA ALA A 104 20.58 1.54 0.46
C ALA A 104 22.09 1.85 0.57
N GLY A 105 22.52 3.07 0.23
CA GLY A 105 23.89 3.54 0.37
C GLY A 105 24.29 3.74 1.83
N ASP A 106 23.43 4.35 2.65
CA ASP A 106 23.63 4.46 4.09
C ASP A 106 23.62 3.06 4.74
N ALA A 107 22.69 2.18 4.32
CA ALA A 107 22.68 0.79 4.77
C ALA A 107 24.02 0.10 4.50
N GLN A 108 24.56 0.22 3.30
CA GLN A 108 25.87 -0.33 2.92
C GLN A 108 27.00 0.22 3.79
N GLN A 109 27.01 1.53 4.06
CA GLN A 109 28.04 2.15 4.89
C GLN A 109 28.00 1.58 6.31
N LYS A 110 26.82 1.48 6.93
CA LYS A 110 26.66 0.94 8.29
C LYS A 110 26.98 -0.55 8.36
N ILE A 111 26.57 -1.34 7.36
CA ILE A 111 26.95 -2.75 7.23
C ILE A 111 28.48 -2.89 7.15
N THR A 112 29.12 -2.08 6.30
CA THR A 112 30.59 -2.09 6.16
C THR A 112 31.28 -1.74 7.49
N GLN A 113 30.75 -0.78 8.24
CA GLN A 113 31.27 -0.46 9.58
C GLN A 113 31.10 -1.63 10.55
N LEU A 114 29.92 -2.26 10.61
CA LEU A 114 29.66 -3.41 11.47
C LEU A 114 30.62 -4.58 11.17
N LEU A 115 30.93 -4.82 9.90
CA LEU A 115 31.86 -5.86 9.45
C LEU A 115 33.33 -5.61 9.84
N THR A 116 33.69 -4.40 10.27
CA THR A 116 35.02 -4.15 10.85
C THR A 116 35.17 -4.72 12.26
N ASN A 117 34.06 -5.11 12.91
CA ASN A 117 34.10 -5.77 14.21
C ASN A 117 34.50 -7.24 14.04
N PRO A 118 35.52 -7.73 14.76
CA PRO A 118 35.91 -9.14 14.69
C PRO A 118 34.80 -10.12 15.10
N ASP A 119 33.84 -9.67 15.92
CA ASP A 119 32.70 -10.47 16.39
C ASP A 119 31.60 -10.66 15.35
N VAL A 120 31.54 -9.81 14.32
CA VAL A 120 30.53 -9.89 13.26
C VAL A 120 31.06 -10.79 12.15
N GLU A 121 30.33 -11.89 11.89
CA GLU A 121 30.67 -12.86 10.85
C GLU A 121 30.07 -12.45 9.50
N PHE A 122 28.87 -11.88 9.53
CA PHE A 122 28.10 -11.48 8.36
C PHE A 122 27.11 -10.37 8.74
N ALA A 123 26.86 -9.43 7.83
CA ALA A 123 25.89 -8.36 8.01
C ALA A 123 25.17 -8.09 6.69
N ALA A 124 23.87 -7.78 6.76
CA ALA A 124 23.02 -7.61 5.58
C ALA A 124 21.93 -6.56 5.80
N PRO A 125 21.39 -5.98 4.71
CA PRO A 125 20.17 -5.21 4.77
C PRO A 125 19.00 -6.09 5.22
N VAL A 126 17.97 -5.44 5.76
CA VAL A 126 16.68 -6.05 6.04
C VAL A 126 15.66 -5.36 5.15
N PHE A 127 14.82 -6.15 4.52
CA PHE A 127 13.81 -5.70 3.60
C PHE A 127 12.42 -6.04 4.13
N GLN A 128 11.43 -5.30 3.63
CA GLN A 128 10.04 -5.50 3.95
C GLN A 128 9.56 -6.81 3.32
N GLY A 129 9.04 -7.70 4.15
CA GLY A 129 8.25 -8.86 3.73
C GLY A 129 6.76 -8.56 3.86
N ASN A 130 5.93 -9.53 3.50
CA ASN A 130 4.47 -9.37 3.57
C ASN A 130 3.98 -9.27 5.03
N TYR A 131 2.88 -8.57 5.26
CA TYR A 131 2.19 -8.51 6.57
C TYR A 131 3.11 -8.03 7.72
N GLY A 132 3.87 -6.96 7.49
CA GLY A 132 4.82 -6.41 8.47
C GLY A 132 5.99 -7.34 8.83
N CYS A 133 6.15 -8.48 8.14
CA CYS A 133 7.28 -9.37 8.32
C CYS A 133 8.54 -8.78 7.69
N TRP A 134 9.71 -9.31 8.08
CA TRP A 134 10.98 -8.93 7.50
C TRP A 134 11.58 -10.08 6.70
N ILE A 135 12.35 -9.74 5.67
CA ILE A 135 13.23 -10.65 4.93
C ILE A 135 14.65 -10.08 4.93
N THR A 136 15.64 -10.92 5.19
CA THR A 136 17.07 -10.59 5.07
C THR A 136 17.78 -11.71 4.34
N LEU A 137 19.02 -11.47 3.95
CA LEU A 137 19.80 -12.41 3.16
C LEU A 137 20.72 -13.24 4.03
N THR A 138 21.07 -14.42 3.56
CA THR A 138 22.17 -15.21 4.11
C THR A 138 23.40 -15.07 3.24
N GLN A 139 24.52 -15.66 3.66
CA GLN A 139 25.75 -15.71 2.87
C GLN A 139 25.69 -16.74 1.71
N GLU A 140 24.52 -17.35 1.48
CA GLU A 140 24.34 -18.45 0.55
C GLU A 140 23.49 -18.03 -0.65
N ILE A 141 23.76 -18.64 -1.80
CA ILE A 141 23.07 -18.42 -3.06
C ILE A 141 22.53 -19.77 -3.53
N LEU A 142 21.29 -19.78 -3.99
CA LEU A 142 20.66 -20.94 -4.60
C LEU A 142 20.74 -20.77 -6.12
N LEU A 143 21.07 -21.84 -6.83
CA LEU A 143 21.20 -21.82 -8.29
C LEU A 143 20.75 -23.15 -8.87
N GLN A 144 20.15 -23.15 -10.06
CA GLN A 144 19.99 -24.35 -10.88
C GLN A 144 20.34 -24.09 -12.35
N PHE A 145 21.04 -25.04 -12.97
CA PHE A 145 21.32 -25.03 -14.41
C PHE A 145 20.11 -25.48 -15.23
N LYS A 146 19.98 -24.98 -16.47
CA LYS A 146 19.02 -25.55 -17.43
C LYS A 146 19.43 -26.96 -17.83
N ALA A 147 18.45 -27.80 -18.15
CA ALA A 147 18.64 -29.23 -18.37
C ALA A 147 19.68 -29.55 -19.47
N GLU A 148 19.76 -28.72 -20.51
CA GLU A 148 20.70 -28.86 -21.62
C GLU A 148 22.17 -28.60 -21.24
N TYR A 149 22.44 -27.96 -20.08
CA TYR A 149 23.79 -27.65 -19.61
C TYR A 149 24.28 -28.57 -18.49
N LEU A 150 23.47 -29.53 -18.01
CA LEU A 150 23.82 -30.42 -16.89
C LEU A 150 25.11 -31.22 -17.12
N ALA A 151 25.43 -31.58 -18.37
CA ALA A 151 26.68 -32.30 -18.66
C ALA A 151 27.95 -31.45 -18.48
N TRP A 152 27.80 -30.12 -18.36
CA TRP A 152 28.91 -29.15 -18.32
C TRP A 152 28.84 -28.24 -17.08
N GLU A 153 27.86 -28.45 -16.20
CA GLU A 153 27.53 -27.58 -15.06
C GLU A 153 28.73 -27.25 -14.17
N ASP A 154 29.56 -28.24 -13.80
CA ASP A 154 30.72 -28.01 -12.93
C ASP A 154 31.78 -27.15 -13.63
N THR A 155 31.95 -27.34 -14.95
CA THR A 155 32.90 -26.55 -15.76
C THR A 155 32.39 -25.13 -15.95
N ILE A 156 31.09 -24.97 -16.20
CA ILE A 156 30.46 -23.66 -16.36
C ILE A 156 30.51 -22.91 -15.03
N LEU A 157 30.15 -23.54 -13.93
CA LEU A 157 30.15 -22.93 -12.60
C LEU A 157 31.56 -22.47 -12.21
N ALA A 158 32.58 -23.31 -12.42
CA ALA A 158 33.97 -22.95 -12.13
C ALA A 158 34.47 -21.75 -12.95
N ALA A 159 33.92 -21.53 -14.15
CA ALA A 159 34.25 -20.38 -14.99
C ALA A 159 33.43 -19.13 -14.62
N LEU A 160 32.17 -19.30 -14.26
CA LEU A 160 31.22 -18.21 -14.02
C LEU A 160 31.37 -17.61 -12.61
N ALA A 161 31.67 -18.45 -11.61
CA ALA A 161 31.76 -18.06 -10.22
C ALA A 161 32.91 -18.77 -9.49
N PRO A 162 34.17 -18.54 -9.90
CA PRO A 162 35.34 -19.20 -9.33
C PRO A 162 35.58 -18.86 -7.85
N ASP A 163 35.00 -17.77 -7.37
CA ASP A 163 35.09 -17.25 -6.00
C ASP A 163 34.05 -17.87 -5.05
N LEU A 164 32.96 -18.45 -5.58
CA LEU A 164 31.91 -19.03 -4.77
C LEU A 164 32.24 -20.46 -4.34
N GLN A 165 32.04 -20.75 -3.05
CA GLN A 165 32.23 -22.09 -2.52
C GLN A 165 31.00 -22.95 -2.74
N VAL A 166 31.15 -24.13 -3.35
CA VAL A 166 30.08 -25.13 -3.43
C VAL A 166 29.87 -25.77 -2.05
N ILE A 167 28.68 -25.58 -1.47
CA ILE A 167 28.28 -26.18 -0.18
C ILE A 167 27.50 -27.48 -0.41
N ARG A 168 26.57 -27.47 -1.37
CA ARG A 168 25.81 -28.64 -1.79
C ARG A 168 25.65 -28.65 -3.29
N LYS A 169 25.70 -29.85 -3.87
CA LYS A 169 25.32 -30.15 -5.25
C LYS A 169 24.10 -31.06 -5.23
N ASP A 170 23.24 -30.90 -6.24
CA ASP A 170 21.97 -31.58 -6.42
C ASP A 170 21.09 -31.53 -5.16
N PHE A 171 20.99 -30.33 -4.56
CA PHE A 171 20.26 -30.18 -3.32
C PHE A 171 18.77 -30.52 -3.51
N ALA A 172 18.17 -31.15 -2.50
CA ALA A 172 16.78 -31.61 -2.53
C ALA A 172 16.43 -32.52 -3.74
N HIS A 173 17.42 -33.25 -4.28
CA HIS A 173 17.26 -34.12 -5.46
C HIS A 173 16.89 -33.36 -6.75
N LEU A 174 17.24 -32.07 -6.84
CA LEU A 174 17.10 -31.27 -8.04
C LEU A 174 18.40 -31.34 -8.87
N PRO A 175 18.40 -31.96 -10.07
CA PRO A 175 19.59 -32.05 -10.91
C PRO A 175 20.12 -30.66 -11.29
N GLY A 176 21.43 -30.47 -11.16
CA GLY A 176 22.12 -29.21 -11.46
C GLY A 176 21.79 -28.07 -10.51
N ALA A 177 21.21 -28.36 -9.35
CA ALA A 177 20.92 -27.39 -8.32
C ALA A 177 22.05 -27.31 -7.29
N TYR A 178 22.51 -26.10 -6.98
CA TYR A 178 23.64 -25.85 -6.08
C TYR A 178 23.22 -24.94 -4.93
N VAL A 179 23.75 -25.22 -3.74
CA VAL A 179 23.88 -24.23 -2.68
C VAL A 179 25.32 -23.74 -2.70
N LEU A 180 25.50 -22.46 -3.01
CA LEU A 180 26.79 -21.79 -3.08
C LEU A 180 26.94 -20.87 -1.88
N ARG A 181 28.17 -20.62 -1.42
CA ARG A 181 28.47 -19.63 -0.38
C ARG A 181 29.38 -18.56 -0.94
N SER A 182 28.97 -17.31 -0.75
CA SER A 182 29.78 -16.15 -1.08
C SER A 182 30.95 -15.99 -0.12
N PRO A 183 32.16 -15.63 -0.60
CA PRO A 183 33.27 -15.28 0.28
C PRO A 183 33.03 -13.95 0.99
N SER A 184 32.10 -13.11 0.50
CA SER A 184 31.76 -11.84 1.12
C SER A 184 30.95 -12.03 2.40
N SER A 185 31.25 -11.22 3.40
CA SER A 185 30.44 -11.08 4.61
C SER A 185 29.34 -10.03 4.50
N ASN A 186 29.22 -9.35 3.35
CA ASN A 186 28.25 -8.29 3.11
C ASN A 186 27.07 -8.78 2.25
N GLY A 187 25.85 -8.63 2.77
CA GLY A 187 24.62 -9.07 2.09
C GLY A 187 24.37 -8.43 0.72
N PHE A 188 24.71 -7.16 0.50
CA PHE A 188 24.55 -6.53 -0.82
C PHE A 188 25.43 -7.18 -1.89
N GLU A 189 26.65 -7.58 -1.52
CA GLU A 189 27.57 -8.28 -2.42
C GLU A 189 27.08 -9.71 -2.73
N VAL A 190 26.45 -10.38 -1.76
CA VAL A 190 25.80 -11.68 -2.00
C VAL A 190 24.64 -11.54 -2.98
N LEU A 191 23.80 -10.52 -2.80
CA LEU A 191 22.67 -10.23 -3.68
C LEU A 191 23.12 -9.91 -5.11
N SER A 192 24.15 -9.08 -5.26
CA SER A 192 24.76 -8.76 -6.55
C SER A 192 25.33 -10.01 -7.24
N ALA A 193 25.99 -10.90 -6.48
CA ALA A 193 26.47 -12.17 -7.02
C ALA A 193 25.34 -13.10 -7.48
N ALA A 194 24.22 -13.16 -6.74
CA ALA A 194 23.05 -13.94 -7.14
C ALA A 194 22.42 -13.40 -8.44
N ASN A 195 22.27 -12.08 -8.54
CA ASN A 195 21.70 -11.43 -9.74
C ASN A 195 22.56 -11.65 -10.98
N ARG A 196 23.89 -11.52 -10.85
CA ARG A 196 24.83 -11.83 -11.94
C ARG A 196 24.70 -13.27 -12.44
N LEU A 197 24.46 -14.23 -11.54
CA LEU A 197 24.23 -15.62 -11.91
C LEU A 197 22.88 -15.82 -12.61
N ALA A 198 21.83 -15.14 -12.14
CA ALA A 198 20.49 -15.25 -12.70
C ALA A 198 20.38 -14.70 -14.14
N GLU A 199 21.24 -13.73 -14.48
CA GLU A 199 21.32 -13.15 -15.82
C GLU A 199 22.01 -14.05 -16.84
N ASP A 200 22.73 -15.09 -16.40
CA ASP A 200 23.38 -16.02 -17.31
C ASP A 200 22.35 -16.94 -17.99
N SER A 201 22.29 -16.89 -19.32
CA SER A 201 21.35 -17.68 -20.13
C SER A 201 21.42 -19.20 -19.93
N ARG A 202 22.47 -19.74 -19.30
CA ARG A 202 22.64 -21.17 -19.01
C ARG A 202 22.03 -21.57 -17.66
N ILE A 203 21.75 -20.60 -16.81
CA ILE A 203 21.13 -20.77 -15.51
C ILE A 203 19.61 -20.71 -15.68
N ALA A 204 18.92 -21.65 -15.04
CA ALA A 204 17.46 -21.71 -15.02
C ALA A 204 16.89 -20.71 -14.01
N TRP A 205 17.51 -20.64 -12.83
CA TRP A 205 17.25 -19.64 -11.80
C TRP A 205 18.48 -19.52 -10.89
N ALA A 206 18.71 -18.32 -10.37
CA ALA A 206 19.61 -18.10 -9.25
C ALA A 206 19.06 -16.97 -8.38
N GLU A 207 19.14 -17.15 -7.07
CA GLU A 207 18.53 -16.25 -6.09
C GLU A 207 19.32 -16.29 -4.77
N PRO A 208 19.32 -15.20 -3.98
CA PRO A 208 19.91 -15.26 -2.65
C PRO A 208 19.12 -16.23 -1.77
N ASN A 209 19.82 -17.01 -0.94
CA ASN A 209 19.13 -17.75 0.11
C ASN A 209 18.73 -16.76 1.22
N ALA A 210 17.44 -16.69 1.53
CA ALA A 210 16.89 -15.71 2.46
C ALA A 210 16.61 -16.28 3.85
N HIS A 211 16.54 -15.39 4.82
CA HIS A 211 16.03 -15.63 6.17
C HIS A 211 14.93 -14.62 6.44
N PHE A 212 13.76 -15.07 6.87
CA PHE A 212 12.59 -14.21 6.99
C PHE A 212 11.77 -14.57 8.22
N SER A 213 10.91 -13.65 8.66
CA SER A 213 9.83 -13.94 9.60
C SER A 213 8.55 -14.29 8.88
N GLY A 214 7.66 -14.98 9.59
CA GLY A 214 6.25 -15.14 9.21
C GLY A 214 5.36 -14.87 10.41
N HIS A 215 4.12 -14.51 10.15
CA HIS A 215 3.06 -14.42 11.15
C HIS A 215 2.13 -15.64 11.02
N SER A 216 1.56 -16.10 12.13
CA SER A 216 0.42 -17.04 12.10
C SER A 216 -0.83 -16.23 12.38
N ALA A 217 -1.91 -16.46 11.62
CA ALA A 217 -3.14 -15.69 11.78
C ALA A 217 -3.61 -15.63 13.24
N LEU A 218 -3.89 -14.42 13.71
CA LEU A 218 -4.33 -14.10 15.06
C LEU A 218 -5.80 -14.52 15.19
N THR A 219 -6.02 -15.68 15.80
CA THR A 219 -7.36 -16.06 16.24
C THR A 219 -7.54 -15.67 17.72
N PRO A 220 -8.48 -14.78 18.06
CA PRO A 220 -8.73 -14.41 19.45
C PRO A 220 -9.18 -15.59 20.32
N ASN A 221 -8.82 -15.57 21.61
CA ASN A 221 -9.25 -16.57 22.58
C ASN A 221 -10.61 -16.28 23.25
N ASP A 222 -11.28 -15.24 22.77
CA ASP A 222 -12.53 -14.68 23.30
C ASP A 222 -13.74 -15.58 22.93
N PRO A 223 -14.53 -16.08 23.91
CA PRO A 223 -15.55 -17.11 23.64
C PRO A 223 -16.66 -16.70 22.67
N GLY A 224 -16.92 -15.40 22.50
CA GLY A 224 -17.92 -14.88 21.57
C GLY A 224 -17.39 -14.59 20.18
N PHE A 225 -16.07 -14.72 19.93
CA PHE A 225 -15.47 -14.50 18.61
C PHE A 225 -16.19 -15.24 17.46
N PRO A 226 -16.64 -16.51 17.62
CA PRO A 226 -17.41 -17.20 16.56
C PRO A 226 -18.72 -16.50 16.15
N ASN A 227 -19.27 -15.60 16.98
CA ASN A 227 -20.48 -14.84 16.70
C ASN A 227 -20.21 -13.50 15.99
N LEU A 228 -18.94 -13.07 15.88
CA LEU A 228 -18.55 -11.78 15.32
C LEU A 228 -18.49 -11.81 13.79
N TRP A 229 -19.65 -12.04 13.17
CA TRP A 229 -19.74 -12.13 11.71
C TRP A 229 -19.22 -10.87 11.01
N GLY A 230 -19.36 -9.68 11.62
CA GLY A 230 -18.87 -8.44 11.04
C GLY A 230 -17.34 -8.31 11.02
N ILE A 231 -16.65 -9.10 11.86
CA ILE A 231 -15.19 -9.19 11.90
C ILE A 231 -14.71 -10.29 10.95
N LEU A 232 -15.29 -11.49 11.07
CA LEU A 232 -14.99 -12.66 10.26
C LEU A 232 -16.27 -13.44 9.97
N ASN A 233 -16.69 -13.46 8.72
CA ASN A 233 -17.86 -14.15 8.21
C ASN A 233 -17.44 -15.44 7.50
N THR A 234 -17.61 -16.56 8.18
CA THR A 234 -17.40 -17.91 7.66
C THR A 234 -18.68 -18.50 7.03
N GLY A 235 -19.72 -17.68 6.88
CA GLY A 235 -21.08 -18.12 6.57
C GLY A 235 -21.88 -18.53 7.81
N GLN A 236 -21.36 -18.24 9.01
CA GLN A 236 -22.03 -18.56 10.26
C GLN A 236 -23.39 -17.87 10.35
N LEU A 237 -24.33 -18.54 11.01
CA LEU A 237 -25.67 -18.02 11.25
C LEU A 237 -26.41 -17.59 9.94
N GLY A 238 -26.05 -18.14 8.78
CA GLY A 238 -26.67 -17.77 7.50
C GLY A 238 -26.07 -16.53 6.83
N GLY A 239 -24.84 -16.15 7.21
CA GLY A 239 -24.03 -15.17 6.51
C GLY A 239 -23.57 -15.64 5.14
N THR A 240 -23.09 -14.71 4.33
CA THR A 240 -22.31 -15.00 3.12
C THR A 240 -20.83 -14.96 3.51
N PRO A 241 -20.07 -16.06 3.31
CA PRO A 241 -18.65 -16.07 3.62
C PRO A 241 -17.95 -14.87 3.00
N ASP A 242 -16.97 -14.30 3.70
CA ASP A 242 -16.18 -13.13 3.25
C ASP A 242 -17.00 -11.82 3.16
N MET A 243 -18.27 -11.81 3.57
CA MET A 243 -19.06 -10.58 3.70
C MET A 243 -18.92 -9.99 5.10
N ASP A 244 -17.71 -9.49 5.39
CA ASP A 244 -17.26 -8.86 6.63
C ASP A 244 -16.26 -7.73 6.32
N MET A 245 -15.64 -7.17 7.36
CA MET A 245 -14.68 -6.07 7.25
C MET A 245 -13.22 -6.55 7.23
N ASP A 246 -12.93 -7.84 7.08
CA ASP A 246 -11.58 -8.43 7.20
C ASP A 246 -10.86 -8.00 8.49
N GLY A 247 -11.60 -8.00 9.61
CA GLY A 247 -11.09 -7.52 10.89
C GLY A 247 -10.08 -8.48 11.52
N ASP A 248 -10.25 -9.78 11.33
CA ASP A 248 -9.30 -10.78 11.82
C ASP A 248 -7.96 -10.71 11.08
N SER A 249 -7.98 -10.56 9.75
CA SER A 249 -6.77 -10.35 8.95
C SER A 249 -6.08 -9.03 9.30
N ALA A 250 -6.84 -7.96 9.56
CA ALA A 250 -6.27 -6.68 9.98
C ALA A 250 -5.41 -6.80 11.25
N TRP A 251 -5.82 -7.66 12.20
CA TRP A 251 -5.12 -7.83 13.47
C TRP A 251 -3.79 -8.57 13.36
N ASP A 252 -3.53 -9.27 12.25
CA ASP A 252 -2.20 -9.80 11.93
C ASP A 252 -1.18 -8.69 11.66
N THR A 253 -1.68 -7.52 11.27
CA THR A 253 -0.87 -6.31 11.05
C THR A 253 -0.86 -5.44 12.30
N HIS A 254 -2.03 -4.97 12.76
CA HIS A 254 -2.13 -4.10 13.93
C HIS A 254 -3.49 -4.26 14.62
N THR A 255 -3.49 -4.39 15.95
CA THR A 255 -4.71 -4.42 16.78
C THR A 255 -5.15 -3.03 17.29
N GLY A 256 -4.53 -1.95 16.81
CA GLY A 256 -4.69 -0.59 17.34
C GLY A 256 -3.66 -0.19 18.41
N ASP A 257 -3.42 1.11 18.56
CA ASP A 257 -2.45 1.70 19.49
C ASP A 257 -3.16 2.46 20.63
N ALA A 258 -2.70 2.27 21.86
CA ALA A 258 -3.32 2.84 23.05
C ALA A 258 -3.26 4.39 23.12
N SER A 259 -2.42 5.04 22.30
CA SER A 259 -2.36 6.49 22.14
C SER A 259 -3.51 7.04 21.29
N ILE A 260 -4.11 6.21 20.43
CA ILE A 260 -5.27 6.58 19.63
C ILE A 260 -6.54 6.45 20.47
N LYS A 261 -7.22 7.60 20.67
CA LYS A 261 -8.40 7.71 21.51
C LYS A 261 -9.65 7.99 20.67
N ILE A 262 -10.70 7.22 20.93
CA ILE A 262 -12.00 7.31 20.27
C ILE A 262 -13.04 7.84 21.26
N LEU A 263 -13.66 8.96 20.95
CA LEU A 263 -14.77 9.52 21.70
C LEU A 263 -16.08 8.78 21.36
N ILE A 264 -16.78 8.29 22.37
CA ILE A 264 -18.12 7.71 22.26
C ILE A 264 -19.13 8.71 22.81
N ILE A 265 -19.91 9.34 21.91
CA ILE A 265 -20.95 10.31 22.24
C ILE A 265 -22.28 9.57 22.40
N ASP A 266 -22.70 9.30 23.65
CA ASP A 266 -23.87 8.44 23.91
C ASP A 266 -24.52 8.71 25.29
N VAL A 267 -25.33 7.77 25.79
CA VAL A 267 -25.97 7.80 27.14
C VAL A 267 -25.01 7.41 28.28
N GLY A 268 -23.72 7.29 27.97
CA GLY A 268 -22.66 6.83 28.86
C GLY A 268 -22.27 5.37 28.63
N VAL A 269 -21.03 5.05 28.98
CA VAL A 269 -20.40 3.72 28.90
C VAL A 269 -20.13 3.24 30.31
N GLN A 270 -20.43 1.97 30.63
CA GLN A 270 -20.09 1.41 31.94
C GLN A 270 -18.58 1.52 32.19
N GLN A 271 -18.18 2.39 33.12
CA GLN A 271 -16.78 2.79 33.36
C GLN A 271 -15.89 1.67 33.93
N ASP A 272 -16.47 0.63 34.52
CA ASP A 272 -15.79 -0.51 35.12
C ASP A 272 -16.05 -1.83 34.36
N HIS A 273 -16.48 -1.77 33.11
CA HIS A 273 -16.70 -2.95 32.29
C HIS A 273 -15.38 -3.70 32.07
N SER A 274 -15.32 -5.00 32.42
CA SER A 274 -14.07 -5.79 32.38
C SER A 274 -13.52 -6.01 30.99
N ASP A 275 -14.39 -5.92 29.99
CA ASP A 275 -14.09 -6.18 28.58
C ASP A 275 -14.13 -4.93 27.68
N ILE A 276 -13.89 -3.73 28.22
CA ILE A 276 -13.80 -2.50 27.39
C ILE A 276 -12.51 -1.77 27.71
N ASN A 277 -11.72 -1.53 26.66
CA ASN A 277 -10.49 -0.76 26.72
C ASN A 277 -10.80 0.75 26.79
N GLN A 278 -11.14 1.24 27.99
CA GLN A 278 -11.61 2.62 28.19
C GLN A 278 -10.71 3.46 29.09
N LEU A 279 -10.76 4.77 28.85
CA LEU A 279 -10.27 5.82 29.73
C LEU A 279 -11.44 6.43 30.52
N PRO A 280 -11.18 7.14 31.63
CA PRO A 280 -12.23 7.86 32.35
C PRO A 280 -13.04 8.78 31.43
N GLY A 281 -14.36 8.66 31.52
CA GLY A 281 -15.31 9.49 30.78
C GLY A 281 -15.67 10.81 31.47
N ALA A 282 -16.59 11.54 30.85
CA ALA A 282 -17.15 12.78 31.37
C ALA A 282 -18.67 12.84 31.14
N ASP A 283 -19.38 13.52 32.06
CA ASP A 283 -20.81 13.80 31.95
C ASP A 283 -21.02 15.26 31.55
N PHE A 284 -21.78 15.48 30.49
CA PHE A 284 -22.12 16.82 29.98
C PHE A 284 -23.57 17.19 30.25
N THR A 285 -24.35 16.24 30.79
CA THR A 285 -25.77 16.46 31.07
C THR A 285 -26.02 17.25 32.36
N GLY A 286 -25.04 17.25 33.28
CA GLY A 286 -25.20 17.81 34.62
C GLY A 286 -25.93 16.88 35.60
N GLU A 287 -26.30 15.67 35.16
CA GLU A 287 -27.05 14.69 35.96
C GLU A 287 -26.14 13.62 36.59
N GLY A 288 -24.82 13.75 36.45
CA GLY A 288 -23.83 12.91 37.11
C GLY A 288 -23.43 11.66 36.32
N GLY A 289 -22.77 10.71 36.98
CA GLY A 289 -22.29 9.46 36.38
C GLY A 289 -20.87 9.50 35.84
N GLY A 290 -20.26 10.69 35.64
CA GLY A 290 -18.85 10.82 35.24
C GLY A 290 -18.54 10.09 33.93
N GLY A 291 -19.43 10.19 32.94
CA GLY A 291 -19.38 9.44 31.68
C GLY A 291 -19.99 8.04 31.75
N GLY A 292 -20.37 7.56 32.93
CA GLY A 292 -21.10 6.31 33.13
C GLY A 292 -22.62 6.44 33.09
N PRO A 293 -23.34 5.32 32.94
CA PRO A 293 -24.80 5.27 32.98
C PRO A 293 -25.32 5.65 34.37
N VAL A 294 -26.45 6.38 34.45
CA VAL A 294 -27.04 6.79 35.74
C VAL A 294 -28.40 6.12 36.02
N ASN A 295 -29.04 5.59 34.99
CA ASN A 295 -30.32 4.89 35.13
C ASN A 295 -30.32 3.49 34.48
N GLY A 296 -31.38 2.72 34.70
CA GLY A 296 -31.49 1.34 34.23
C GLY A 296 -31.64 1.19 32.71
N CYS A 297 -31.97 2.27 31.99
CA CYS A 297 -32.14 2.28 30.52
C CYS A 297 -30.90 2.78 29.78
N ASP A 298 -29.95 3.44 30.47
CA ASP A 298 -28.67 3.88 29.90
C ASP A 298 -27.78 2.66 29.61
N GLN A 299 -28.01 1.99 28.48
CA GLN A 299 -27.29 0.77 28.07
C GLN A 299 -26.57 0.96 26.72
N HIS A 300 -27.09 1.85 25.88
CA HIS A 300 -26.71 1.98 24.49
C HIS A 300 -25.21 2.27 24.28
N GLY A 301 -24.64 3.23 25.02
CA GLY A 301 -23.22 3.54 24.92
C GLY A 301 -22.30 2.38 25.26
N THR A 302 -22.70 1.48 26.17
CA THR A 302 -21.91 0.28 26.49
C THR A 302 -21.86 -0.68 25.31
N TRP A 303 -23.00 -0.91 24.63
CA TRP A 303 -23.05 -1.70 23.39
C TRP A 303 -22.16 -1.12 22.29
N VAL A 304 -22.20 0.19 22.13
CA VAL A 304 -21.42 0.94 21.12
C VAL A 304 -19.92 0.81 21.38
N ALA A 305 -19.48 1.03 22.63
CA ALA A 305 -18.07 0.95 23.00
C ALA A 305 -17.46 -0.44 22.78
N GLY A 306 -18.24 -1.51 22.99
CA GLY A 306 -17.80 -2.88 22.72
C GLY A 306 -17.48 -3.16 21.25
N CYS A 307 -18.17 -2.50 20.31
CA CYS A 307 -17.91 -2.66 18.88
C CYS A 307 -16.53 -2.08 18.49
N VAL A 308 -16.08 -1.05 19.21
CA VAL A 308 -14.80 -0.37 18.93
C VAL A 308 -13.65 -1.06 19.65
N SER A 309 -13.73 -1.16 20.98
CA SER A 309 -12.57 -1.38 21.83
C SER A 309 -12.81 -2.45 22.91
N ALA A 310 -13.66 -3.45 22.64
CA ALA A 310 -13.67 -4.63 23.49
C ALA A 310 -12.33 -5.36 23.41
N ILE A 311 -11.86 -5.93 24.53
CA ILE A 311 -10.46 -6.28 24.71
C ILE A 311 -10.19 -7.65 24.07
N ILE A 312 -9.27 -7.69 23.12
CA ILE A 312 -8.84 -8.95 22.49
C ILE A 312 -8.02 -9.82 23.45
N ASN A 313 -8.20 -11.14 23.36
CA ASN A 313 -7.41 -12.17 24.04
C ASN A 313 -7.49 -12.15 25.57
N ASN A 314 -8.60 -11.68 26.15
CA ASN A 314 -8.78 -11.65 27.61
C ASN A 314 -9.62 -12.83 28.14
N SER A 315 -9.97 -13.78 27.26
CA SER A 315 -10.80 -14.96 27.54
C SER A 315 -12.22 -14.61 28.03
N GLN A 316 -12.72 -13.43 27.66
CA GLN A 316 -14.07 -12.94 27.93
C GLN A 316 -14.75 -12.55 26.61
N GLY A 317 -15.99 -12.08 26.67
CA GLY A 317 -16.99 -12.35 25.65
C GLY A 317 -16.67 -11.89 24.23
N THR A 318 -16.35 -10.62 23.97
CA THR A 318 -16.31 -10.09 22.60
C THR A 318 -15.02 -9.35 22.29
N VAL A 319 -14.82 -9.00 21.02
CA VAL A 319 -13.65 -8.23 20.55
C VAL A 319 -14.14 -7.05 19.74
N GLY A 320 -13.59 -5.87 19.99
CA GLY A 320 -13.85 -4.68 19.18
C GLY A 320 -12.97 -4.69 17.93
N ILE A 321 -13.31 -3.92 16.90
CA ILE A 321 -12.49 -3.86 15.68
C ILE A 321 -11.09 -3.26 15.92
N ALA A 322 -10.96 -2.35 16.89
CA ALA A 322 -9.69 -1.70 17.29
C ALA A 322 -9.40 -1.94 18.78
N PRO A 323 -9.13 -3.20 19.18
CA PRO A 323 -9.11 -3.59 20.59
C PRO A 323 -7.94 -2.98 21.40
N GLY A 324 -6.86 -2.58 20.75
CA GLY A 324 -5.70 -1.89 21.34
C GLY A 324 -5.92 -0.41 21.62
N CYS A 325 -6.85 0.23 20.90
CA CYS A 325 -7.20 1.64 21.07
C CYS A 325 -8.04 1.91 22.33
N LYS A 326 -8.13 3.18 22.74
CA LYS A 326 -8.84 3.58 23.97
C LYS A 326 -10.14 4.33 23.68
N SER A 327 -11.24 3.91 24.28
CA SER A 327 -12.50 4.65 24.23
C SER A 327 -12.60 5.70 25.36
N LEU A 328 -13.11 6.89 25.04
CA LEU A 328 -13.51 7.95 25.98
C LEU A 328 -15.03 8.07 25.97
N SER A 329 -15.67 7.92 27.12
CA SER A 329 -17.13 8.09 27.21
C SER A 329 -17.52 9.55 27.39
N ALA A 330 -18.33 10.10 26.49
CA ALA A 330 -19.01 11.37 26.67
C ALA A 330 -20.51 11.13 26.81
N ARG A 331 -21.00 11.26 28.04
CA ARG A 331 -22.44 11.17 28.32
C ARG A 331 -23.13 12.48 27.94
N THR A 332 -23.85 12.44 26.83
CA THR A 332 -24.53 13.58 26.19
C THR A 332 -26.01 13.28 25.89
N PHE A 333 -26.50 12.14 26.37
CA PHE A 333 -27.88 11.71 26.23
C PHE A 333 -28.37 11.14 27.56
N ILE A 334 -29.68 11.21 27.78
CA ILE A 334 -30.35 10.59 28.93
C ILE A 334 -31.46 9.68 28.41
N SER A 335 -31.38 8.38 28.70
CA SER A 335 -32.45 7.45 28.36
C SER A 335 -33.67 7.69 29.26
N LEU A 336 -34.86 7.68 28.67
CA LEU A 336 -36.10 7.83 29.40
C LEU A 336 -36.56 6.51 30.04
N ILE A 337 -37.26 6.63 31.17
CA ILE A 337 -37.91 5.52 31.87
C ILE A 337 -39.42 5.61 31.62
N PRO A 338 -40.10 4.51 31.22
CA PRO A 338 -39.57 3.15 30.98
C PRO A 338 -38.71 3.05 29.71
N CYS A 339 -37.87 2.00 29.62
CA CYS A 339 -36.89 1.79 28.55
C CYS A 339 -37.56 1.51 27.20
N THR A 340 -38.07 2.56 26.56
CA THR A 340 -38.77 2.51 25.27
C THR A 340 -37.82 2.72 24.09
N GLY A 341 -36.53 2.91 24.35
CA GLY A 341 -35.58 3.42 23.36
C GLY A 341 -35.80 4.91 23.06
N SER A 342 -36.39 5.68 23.98
CA SER A 342 -36.48 7.14 23.88
C SER A 342 -35.41 7.80 24.74
N TRP A 343 -34.91 8.96 24.32
CA TRP A 343 -33.89 9.72 25.03
C TRP A 343 -34.10 11.23 24.89
N THR A 344 -33.42 12.00 25.73
CA THR A 344 -33.32 13.47 25.64
C THR A 344 -31.86 13.89 25.56
N ALA A 345 -31.60 15.00 24.87
CA ALA A 345 -30.27 15.60 24.75
C ALA A 345 -30.38 17.10 24.45
N ASP A 346 -29.35 17.84 24.84
CA ASP A 346 -29.14 19.22 24.43
C ASP A 346 -27.98 19.30 23.43
N TYR A 347 -28.09 20.16 22.42
CA TYR A 347 -27.02 20.37 21.45
C TYR A 347 -25.70 20.80 22.10
N LEU A 348 -25.77 21.62 23.16
CA LEU A 348 -24.60 22.13 23.87
C LEU A 348 -23.78 21.00 24.48
N TRP A 349 -24.41 19.93 24.98
CA TRP A 349 -23.71 18.80 25.57
C TRP A 349 -22.78 18.12 24.57
N THR A 350 -23.18 18.03 23.30
CA THR A 350 -22.33 17.47 22.24
C THR A 350 -21.21 18.43 21.84
N VAL A 351 -21.48 19.74 21.80
CA VAL A 351 -20.46 20.77 21.54
C VAL A 351 -19.36 20.71 22.61
N ASP A 352 -19.76 20.69 23.88
CA ASP A 352 -18.83 20.62 25.02
C ASP A 352 -18.08 19.27 25.05
N ALA A 353 -18.75 18.17 24.65
CA ALA A 353 -18.11 16.86 24.56
C ALA A 353 -17.02 16.80 23.49
N LEU A 354 -17.26 17.38 22.31
CA LEU A 354 -16.24 17.47 21.25
C LEU A 354 -15.07 18.35 21.68
N ASP A 355 -15.35 19.46 22.39
CA ASP A 355 -14.30 20.33 22.95
C ASP A 355 -13.43 19.59 23.96
N TRP A 356 -14.07 18.88 24.89
CA TRP A 356 -13.38 18.08 25.88
C TRP A 356 -12.55 16.96 25.23
N ALA A 357 -13.09 16.27 24.22
CA ALA A 357 -12.41 15.18 23.54
C ALA A 357 -11.12 15.64 22.85
N GLU A 358 -11.17 16.79 22.19
CA GLU A 358 -10.01 17.46 21.61
C GLU A 358 -8.94 17.76 22.69
N GLN A 359 -9.35 18.28 23.85
CA GLN A 359 -8.44 18.48 24.99
C GLN A 359 -7.87 17.17 25.56
N GLN A 360 -8.60 16.06 25.45
CA GLN A 360 -8.09 14.73 25.80
C GLN A 360 -7.19 14.13 24.73
N GLY A 361 -7.03 14.76 23.57
CA GLY A 361 -6.28 14.24 22.43
C GLY A 361 -7.00 13.09 21.71
N ALA A 362 -8.34 13.08 21.72
CA ALA A 362 -9.12 12.19 20.87
C ALA A 362 -8.85 12.54 19.41
N ARG A 363 -8.64 11.51 18.58
CA ARG A 363 -8.48 11.65 17.13
C ARG A 363 -9.72 11.24 16.37
N ILE A 364 -10.65 10.54 17.01
CA ILE A 364 -11.85 10.02 16.36
C ILE A 364 -13.04 10.26 17.29
N SER A 365 -14.21 10.56 16.73
CA SER A 365 -15.48 10.52 17.45
C SER A 365 -16.51 9.65 16.75
N ASN A 366 -17.29 8.92 17.54
CA ASN A 366 -18.45 8.19 17.08
C ASN A 366 -19.73 8.72 17.76
N ASN A 367 -20.73 9.05 16.96
CA ASN A 367 -22.07 9.41 17.41
C ASN A 367 -23.12 8.43 16.89
N SER A 368 -23.60 7.56 17.76
CA SER A 368 -24.56 6.52 17.41
C SER A 368 -26.03 6.94 17.60
N ASN A 369 -26.30 8.24 17.75
CA ASN A 369 -27.62 8.81 18.02
C ASN A 369 -28.01 9.88 16.99
N TYR A 370 -29.31 10.17 16.90
CA TYR A 370 -29.83 11.29 16.10
C TYR A 370 -30.40 12.40 17.01
N TYR A 371 -30.58 13.59 16.43
CA TYR A 371 -31.07 14.78 17.14
C TYR A 371 -32.40 15.29 16.58
N GLY A 372 -33.09 16.13 17.35
CA GLY A 372 -34.39 16.70 16.98
C GLY A 372 -34.36 17.77 15.87
N GLY A 373 -33.18 18.19 15.42
CA GLY A 373 -32.99 19.22 14.41
C GLY A 373 -31.52 19.56 14.17
N THR A 374 -31.26 20.52 13.28
CA THR A 374 -29.90 20.99 12.97
C THR A 374 -29.45 22.09 13.93
N SER A 375 -28.13 22.25 14.08
CA SER A 375 -27.55 23.23 15.00
C SER A 375 -26.24 23.78 14.45
N SER A 376 -26.19 25.08 14.15
CA SER A 376 -24.97 25.74 13.63
C SER A 376 -23.81 25.68 14.63
N ALA A 377 -24.08 25.61 15.94
CA ALA A 377 -23.02 25.45 16.94
C ALA A 377 -22.36 24.08 16.86
N MET A 378 -23.14 23.02 16.62
CA MET A 378 -22.61 21.68 16.42
C MET A 378 -21.88 21.54 15.10
N GLU A 379 -22.44 22.06 13.99
CA GLU A 379 -21.73 22.10 12.70
C GLU A 379 -20.38 22.82 12.82
N ALA A 380 -20.35 23.97 13.50
CA ALA A 380 -19.12 24.71 13.73
C ALA A 380 -18.10 23.92 14.59
N LYS A 381 -18.56 23.16 15.60
CA LYS A 381 -17.65 22.40 16.45
C LYS A 381 -17.13 21.13 15.78
N TYR A 382 -17.98 20.40 15.04
CA TYR A 382 -17.54 19.29 14.18
C TYR A 382 -16.50 19.78 13.17
N LEU A 383 -16.78 20.87 12.45
CA LEU A 383 -15.81 21.45 11.50
C LEU A 383 -14.50 21.90 12.18
N SER A 384 -14.58 22.56 13.34
CA SER A 384 -13.38 23.01 14.06
C SER A 384 -12.51 21.85 14.53
N THR A 385 -13.12 20.79 15.08
CA THR A 385 -12.38 19.62 15.57
C THR A 385 -11.84 18.78 14.41
N TYR A 386 -12.57 18.70 13.30
CA TYR A 386 -12.07 18.14 12.05
C TYR A 386 -10.80 18.85 11.56
N ASN A 387 -10.83 20.18 11.48
CA ASN A 387 -9.65 20.97 11.08
C ASN A 387 -8.46 20.82 12.05
N ASN A 388 -8.70 20.38 13.29
CA ASN A 388 -7.67 20.11 14.29
C ASN A 388 -7.25 18.63 14.32
N GLY A 389 -7.67 17.83 13.33
CA GLY A 389 -7.20 16.46 13.12
C GLY A 389 -8.13 15.36 13.65
N MET A 390 -9.34 15.70 14.10
CA MET A 390 -10.33 14.69 14.48
C MET A 390 -11.11 14.15 13.26
N ILE A 391 -11.50 12.88 13.29
CA ILE A 391 -12.35 12.27 12.27
C ILE A 391 -13.67 11.89 12.91
N HIS A 392 -14.78 12.21 12.25
CA HIS A 392 -16.10 12.08 12.83
C HIS A 392 -16.92 11.03 12.10
N PHE A 393 -17.57 10.15 12.86
CA PHE A 393 -18.46 9.10 12.36
C PHE A 393 -19.81 9.22 13.04
N ALA A 394 -20.89 9.06 12.29
CA ALA A 394 -22.22 9.01 12.86
C ALA A 394 -23.16 8.05 12.12
N ALA A 395 -24.11 7.52 12.89
CA ALA A 395 -25.13 6.61 12.40
C ALA A 395 -26.07 7.29 11.39
N ALA A 396 -26.29 6.68 10.22
CA ALA A 396 -27.14 7.25 9.16
C ALA A 396 -28.64 7.34 9.53
N GLY A 397 -29.09 6.49 10.47
CA GLY A 397 -30.46 6.44 10.99
C GLY A 397 -31.17 5.11 10.69
N ASN A 398 -32.24 4.82 11.45
CA ASN A 398 -32.92 3.52 11.47
C ASN A 398 -34.38 3.57 10.98
N PHE A 399 -34.69 4.41 9.99
CA PHE A 399 -36.06 4.71 9.57
C PHE A 399 -36.43 4.16 8.20
N SER A 400 -35.57 3.34 7.58
CA SER A 400 -35.73 2.87 6.19
C SER A 400 -35.94 4.02 5.20
N SER A 401 -35.29 5.17 5.46
CA SER A 401 -35.50 6.42 4.74
C SER A 401 -34.33 6.78 3.84
N SER A 402 -34.61 7.45 2.73
CA SER A 402 -33.59 8.02 1.83
C SER A 402 -33.01 9.35 2.35
N THR A 403 -33.00 9.57 3.67
CA THR A 403 -32.53 10.80 4.31
C THR A 403 -31.63 10.45 5.49
N ILE A 404 -30.40 10.95 5.43
CA ILE A 404 -29.41 10.80 6.50
C ILE A 404 -29.78 11.69 7.68
N THR A 405 -29.74 11.14 8.90
CA THR A 405 -30.08 11.88 10.12
C THR A 405 -28.98 12.82 10.56
N TYR A 406 -29.34 13.89 11.26
CA TYR A 406 -28.38 14.75 11.93
C TYR A 406 -27.82 14.05 13.19
N PRO A 407 -26.48 14.03 13.41
CA PRO A 407 -25.44 14.86 12.79
C PRO A 407 -24.68 14.17 11.64
N ALA A 408 -25.03 12.94 11.26
CA ALA A 408 -24.39 12.25 10.13
C ALA A 408 -24.53 13.02 8.81
N SER A 409 -25.55 13.86 8.66
CA SER A 409 -25.70 14.73 7.49
C SER A 409 -24.78 15.96 7.47
N ILE A 410 -23.93 16.18 8.48
CA ILE A 410 -22.96 17.28 8.50
C ILE A 410 -21.81 16.92 7.54
N PRO A 411 -21.38 17.80 6.62
CA PRO A 411 -20.42 17.43 5.56
C PRO A 411 -19.07 16.86 6.00
N VAL A 412 -18.60 17.17 7.21
CA VAL A 412 -17.33 16.64 7.77
C VAL A 412 -17.53 15.44 8.70
N VAL A 413 -18.74 14.86 8.70
CA VAL A 413 -19.09 13.70 9.52
C VAL A 413 -19.43 12.56 8.58
N ASN A 414 -18.68 11.47 8.68
CA ASN A 414 -18.88 10.29 7.88
C ASN A 414 -20.18 9.58 8.31
N ALA A 415 -21.16 9.54 7.41
CA ALA A 415 -22.44 8.88 7.61
C ALA A 415 -22.36 7.39 7.30
N ILE A 416 -22.78 6.56 8.25
CA ILE A 416 -22.59 5.10 8.17
C ILE A 416 -23.92 4.35 8.13
N ALA A 417 -24.14 3.61 7.05
CA ALA A 417 -25.27 2.69 6.86
C ALA A 417 -25.01 1.32 7.48
N ALA A 418 -26.07 0.63 7.87
CA ALA A 418 -26.00 -0.71 8.45
C ALA A 418 -26.21 -1.80 7.40
N LEU A 419 -25.39 -2.84 7.48
CA LEU A 419 -25.47 -4.05 6.68
C LEU A 419 -25.91 -5.26 7.49
N ALA A 420 -26.54 -6.20 6.80
CA ALA A 420 -26.74 -7.56 7.25
C ALA A 420 -25.54 -8.45 6.89
N ARG A 421 -25.42 -9.61 7.55
CA ARG A 421 -24.40 -10.65 7.30
C ARG A 421 -24.34 -11.23 5.90
N THR A 422 -25.24 -10.82 5.02
CA THR A 422 -25.28 -11.17 3.59
C THR A 422 -24.71 -10.07 2.71
N GLY A 423 -24.25 -8.95 3.29
CA GLY A 423 -23.86 -7.72 2.58
C GLY A 423 -25.03 -6.89 2.05
N SER A 424 -26.27 -7.29 2.31
CA SER A 424 -27.43 -6.47 1.95
C SER A 424 -27.58 -5.32 2.94
N LYS A 425 -27.92 -4.11 2.46
CA LYS A 425 -28.31 -3.01 3.36
C LYS A 425 -29.43 -3.49 4.29
N ALA A 426 -29.23 -3.32 5.59
CA ALA A 426 -30.21 -3.70 6.59
C ALA A 426 -31.56 -3.00 6.30
N GLY A 427 -32.65 -3.72 6.52
CA GLY A 427 -33.99 -3.23 6.17
C GLY A 427 -34.33 -1.89 6.82
N PHE A 428 -33.89 -1.69 8.07
CA PHE A 428 -34.10 -0.45 8.84
C PHE A 428 -33.15 0.69 8.46
N SER A 429 -32.01 0.41 7.81
CA SER A 429 -30.97 1.43 7.59
C SER A 429 -31.48 2.53 6.67
N ASN A 430 -31.26 3.77 7.09
CA ASN A 430 -31.30 4.91 6.19
C ASN A 430 -30.20 4.81 5.15
N TYR A 431 -30.40 5.55 4.07
CA TYR A 431 -29.58 5.58 2.86
C TYR A 431 -29.79 6.94 2.16
N GLY A 432 -29.10 7.22 1.07
CA GLY A 432 -29.32 8.41 0.25
C GLY A 432 -28.13 9.34 0.18
N ASN A 433 -28.41 10.57 -0.27
CA ASN A 433 -27.38 11.58 -0.51
C ASN A 433 -26.68 11.96 0.81
N GLY A 434 -25.35 11.97 0.78
CA GLY A 434 -24.51 12.23 1.96
C GLY A 434 -24.28 10.99 2.83
N LEU A 435 -24.56 9.79 2.33
CA LEU A 435 -24.02 8.55 2.90
C LEU A 435 -22.56 8.43 2.50
N ASP A 436 -21.65 8.07 3.41
CA ASP A 436 -20.23 7.90 3.10
C ASP A 436 -19.84 6.44 3.01
N PHE A 437 -20.18 5.64 4.02
CA PHE A 437 -19.81 4.23 4.06
C PHE A 437 -20.95 3.35 4.57
N SER A 438 -20.73 2.05 4.50
CA SER A 438 -21.54 1.06 5.17
C SER A 438 -20.68 0.13 6.04
N ALA A 439 -21.29 -0.48 7.05
CA ALA A 439 -20.61 -1.45 7.91
C ALA A 439 -21.62 -2.45 8.51
N PRO A 440 -21.15 -3.57 9.09
CA PRO A 440 -21.98 -4.49 9.86
C PRO A 440 -22.81 -3.77 10.92
N GLY A 441 -24.15 -3.90 10.85
CA GLY A 441 -25.04 -3.23 11.80
C GLY A 441 -26.27 -4.02 12.20
N GLN A 442 -26.48 -5.21 11.65
CA GLN A 442 -27.59 -6.10 12.02
C GLN A 442 -27.05 -7.35 12.74
N ASP A 443 -27.66 -7.68 13.87
CA ASP A 443 -27.30 -8.81 14.72
C ASP A 443 -25.82 -8.81 15.14
N ILE A 444 -25.36 -7.68 15.69
CA ILE A 444 -24.00 -7.47 16.17
C ILE A 444 -23.90 -7.94 17.61
N TYR A 445 -22.99 -8.88 17.89
CA TYR A 445 -22.70 -9.34 19.25
C TYR A 445 -21.66 -8.41 19.90
N THR A 446 -21.99 -7.83 21.05
CA THR A 446 -21.18 -6.80 21.73
C THR A 446 -21.38 -6.81 23.25
N THR A 447 -20.63 -6.00 23.99
CA THR A 447 -20.66 -5.84 25.45
C THR A 447 -21.98 -5.25 25.93
N ALA A 448 -22.45 -5.65 27.11
CA ALA A 448 -23.65 -5.17 27.76
C ALA A 448 -23.39 -4.83 29.25
N ARG A 449 -24.25 -4.04 29.89
CA ARG A 449 -23.99 -3.64 31.28
C ARG A 449 -24.08 -4.81 32.23
N GLY A 450 -23.34 -4.70 33.32
CA GLY A 450 -23.12 -5.81 34.25
C GLY A 450 -21.98 -6.71 33.82
N SER A 451 -21.09 -6.21 32.94
CA SER A 451 -20.01 -7.00 32.32
C SER A 451 -20.55 -8.23 31.58
N ASP A 452 -21.64 -8.03 30.85
CA ASP A 452 -22.37 -9.07 30.11
C ASP A 452 -22.25 -8.79 28.60
N TYR A 453 -23.00 -9.53 27.78
CA TYR A 453 -22.97 -9.43 26.32
C TYR A 453 -24.38 -9.55 25.73
N SER A 454 -24.57 -8.97 24.55
CA SER A 454 -25.87 -9.02 23.87
C SER A 454 -25.73 -8.89 22.37
N THR A 455 -26.76 -9.32 21.65
CA THR A 455 -26.89 -9.11 20.21
C THR A 455 -27.82 -7.93 19.94
N VAL A 456 -27.35 -6.96 19.16
CA VAL A 456 -28.02 -5.68 18.90
C VAL A 456 -28.09 -5.37 17.40
N SER A 457 -29.00 -4.48 16.99
CA SER A 457 -29.16 -4.07 15.58
C SER A 457 -29.44 -2.58 15.46
N GLY A 458 -28.79 -1.92 14.51
CA GLY A 458 -28.91 -0.49 14.23
C GLY A 458 -27.69 0.07 13.50
N THR A 459 -27.87 1.18 12.78
CA THR A 459 -26.74 2.00 12.27
C THR A 459 -25.82 2.48 13.39
N SER A 460 -26.34 2.51 14.61
CA SER A 460 -25.63 2.76 15.87
C SER A 460 -24.46 1.80 16.13
N PHE A 461 -24.44 0.61 15.51
CA PHE A 461 -23.39 -0.41 15.64
C PHE A 461 -22.51 -0.55 14.40
N ALA A 462 -22.98 -0.05 13.24
CA ALA A 462 -22.15 0.11 12.05
C ALA A 462 -21.17 1.28 12.20
N SER A 463 -21.67 2.44 12.68
CA SER A 463 -20.86 3.64 12.92
C SER A 463 -19.60 3.41 13.77
N PRO A 464 -19.67 2.74 14.95
CA PRO A 464 -18.48 2.49 15.76
C PRO A 464 -17.48 1.54 15.09
N TYR A 465 -17.94 0.60 14.25
CA TYR A 465 -17.00 -0.23 13.48
C TYR A 465 -16.18 0.60 12.50
N SER A 466 -16.82 1.49 11.72
CA SER A 466 -16.10 2.40 10.82
C SER A 466 -15.15 3.33 11.58
N ALA A 467 -15.58 3.85 12.74
CA ALA A 467 -14.71 4.64 13.61
C ALA A 467 -13.49 3.85 14.10
N GLY A 468 -13.64 2.56 14.38
CA GLY A 468 -12.54 1.70 14.78
C GLY A 468 -11.60 1.35 13.61
N VAL A 469 -12.10 1.19 12.38
CA VAL A 469 -11.23 1.04 11.19
C VAL A 469 -10.34 2.28 11.01
N ALA A 470 -10.90 3.49 11.12
CA ALA A 470 -10.11 4.72 11.11
C ALA A 470 -9.06 4.74 12.25
N ALA A 471 -9.38 4.16 13.40
CA ALA A 471 -8.45 4.08 14.52
C ALA A 471 -7.28 3.13 14.24
N LEU A 472 -7.52 2.03 13.51
CA LEU A 472 -6.47 1.14 13.05
C LEU A 472 -5.53 1.85 12.07
N VAL A 473 -6.07 2.59 11.08
CA VAL A 473 -5.29 3.42 10.15
C VAL A 473 -4.40 4.41 10.90
N LEU A 474 -4.97 5.16 11.85
CA LEU A 474 -4.19 6.10 12.68
C LEU A 474 -3.19 5.42 13.63
N SER A 475 -3.41 4.17 13.99
CA SER A 475 -2.46 3.41 14.79
C SER A 475 -1.23 3.02 13.98
N GLN A 476 -1.42 2.72 12.69
CA GLN A 476 -0.34 2.48 11.74
C GLN A 476 0.43 3.78 11.41
N ASN A 477 -0.29 4.89 11.18
CA ASN A 477 0.31 6.18 10.93
C ASN A 477 -0.47 7.32 11.62
N PRO A 478 0.01 7.79 12.79
CA PRO A 478 -0.69 8.83 13.56
C PRO A 478 -0.55 10.23 12.95
N ALA A 479 0.32 10.44 11.96
CA ALA A 479 0.54 11.74 11.33
C ALA A 479 -0.52 12.09 10.28
N LEU A 480 -1.32 11.12 9.83
CA LEU A 480 -2.33 11.33 8.80
C LEU A 480 -3.38 12.37 9.24
N SER A 481 -3.73 13.23 8.30
CA SER A 481 -4.86 14.15 8.39
C SER A 481 -6.19 13.39 8.26
N PRO A 482 -7.31 14.01 8.68
CA PRO A 482 -8.63 13.40 8.53
C PRO A 482 -8.97 13.03 7.09
N ALA A 483 -8.64 13.90 6.13
CA ALA A 483 -8.92 13.68 4.72
C ALA A 483 -8.16 12.45 4.17
N GLU A 484 -6.88 12.30 4.52
CA GLU A 484 -6.08 11.15 4.10
C GLU A 484 -6.61 9.84 4.66
N VAL A 485 -7.04 9.82 5.93
CA VAL A 485 -7.66 8.63 6.53
C VAL A 485 -8.98 8.28 5.84
N GLU A 486 -9.82 9.28 5.58
CA GLU A 486 -11.07 9.08 4.86
C GLU A 486 -10.82 8.57 3.43
N ASP A 487 -9.82 9.10 2.73
CA ASP A 487 -9.48 8.68 1.36
C ASP A 487 -8.91 7.26 1.31
N ILE A 488 -8.07 6.88 2.29
CA ILE A 488 -7.64 5.48 2.48
C ILE A 488 -8.87 4.59 2.66
N MET A 489 -9.79 4.94 3.56
CA MET A 489 -11.01 4.15 3.80
C MET A 489 -11.91 4.07 2.56
N LYS A 490 -12.03 5.15 1.77
CA LYS A 490 -12.79 5.18 0.51
C LYS A 490 -12.18 4.24 -0.53
N CYS A 491 -10.88 4.34 -0.81
CA CYS A 491 -10.23 3.53 -1.83
C CYS A 491 -10.16 2.03 -1.47
N THR A 492 -10.24 1.70 -0.18
CA THR A 492 -10.06 0.32 0.32
C THR A 492 -11.36 -0.38 0.69
N SER A 493 -12.48 0.35 0.68
CA SER A 493 -13.80 -0.20 0.98
C SER A 493 -14.16 -1.31 0.00
N LYS A 494 -14.83 -2.35 0.50
CA LYS A 494 -15.45 -3.38 -0.34
C LYS A 494 -16.66 -2.76 -1.04
N ASP A 495 -16.51 -2.47 -2.32
CA ASP A 495 -17.58 -1.92 -3.14
C ASP A 495 -18.77 -2.90 -3.24
N LEU A 496 -19.96 -2.39 -2.95
CA LEU A 496 -21.21 -3.14 -2.92
C LEU A 496 -22.27 -2.40 -3.73
N GLY A 497 -23.06 -3.14 -4.51
CA GLY A 497 -24.13 -2.54 -5.29
C GLY A 497 -23.65 -2.07 -6.66
N THR A 498 -23.76 -0.77 -6.94
CA THR A 498 -23.30 -0.19 -8.20
C THR A 498 -21.83 0.15 -8.07
N ILE A 499 -21.02 -0.14 -9.10
CA ILE A 499 -19.58 0.14 -9.07
C ILE A 499 -19.32 1.61 -8.69
N GLY A 500 -18.48 1.79 -7.67
CA GLY A 500 -18.14 3.08 -7.09
C GLY A 500 -19.19 3.58 -6.10
N TYR A 501 -19.29 4.90 -5.97
CA TYR A 501 -20.23 5.50 -5.02
C TYR A 501 -21.69 5.20 -5.38
N ASP A 502 -22.46 4.72 -4.40
CA ASP A 502 -23.91 4.64 -4.52
C ASP A 502 -24.68 5.06 -3.27
N LEU A 503 -25.98 5.30 -3.47
CA LEU A 503 -26.85 5.85 -2.43
C LEU A 503 -27.25 4.83 -1.35
N PHE A 504 -26.95 3.54 -1.51
CA PHE A 504 -27.32 2.47 -0.57
C PHE A 504 -26.16 2.01 0.30
N TYR A 505 -24.94 2.06 -0.25
CA TYR A 505 -23.72 1.55 0.36
C TYR A 505 -22.64 2.62 0.55
N GLY A 506 -22.81 3.82 -0.02
CA GLY A 506 -21.80 4.86 -0.02
C GLY A 506 -20.64 4.44 -0.92
N TRP A 507 -19.42 4.59 -0.44
CA TRP A 507 -18.20 4.05 -1.07
C TRP A 507 -18.03 2.53 -0.88
N GLY A 508 -18.93 1.88 -0.13
CA GLY A 508 -18.89 0.45 0.12
C GLY A 508 -18.82 0.11 1.61
N MET A 509 -18.59 -1.16 1.90
CA MET A 509 -18.36 -1.63 3.26
C MET A 509 -16.90 -1.34 3.65
N VAL A 510 -16.68 -0.66 4.78
CA VAL A 510 -15.33 -0.42 5.30
C VAL A 510 -14.56 -1.74 5.46
N ASN A 511 -13.27 -1.74 5.13
CA ASN A 511 -12.41 -2.92 5.17
C ASN A 511 -11.15 -2.61 5.99
N ALA A 512 -10.96 -3.33 7.08
CA ALA A 512 -9.90 -3.08 8.05
C ALA A 512 -8.52 -3.50 7.53
N GLU A 513 -8.42 -4.68 6.90
CA GLU A 513 -7.16 -5.19 6.37
C GLU A 513 -6.67 -4.30 5.23
N ASN A 514 -7.51 -4.05 4.22
CA ASN A 514 -7.13 -3.24 3.08
C ASN A 514 -6.78 -1.81 3.51
N ALA A 515 -7.52 -1.22 4.44
CA ALA A 515 -7.20 0.11 4.97
C ALA A 515 -5.81 0.13 5.61
N LEU A 516 -5.46 -0.86 6.44
CA LEU A 516 -4.13 -0.95 7.04
C LEU A 516 -3.02 -1.18 6.00
N LEU A 517 -3.23 -2.11 5.06
CA LEU A 517 -2.23 -2.44 4.04
C LEU A 517 -1.97 -1.30 3.04
N ASN A 518 -2.92 -0.38 2.86
CA ASN A 518 -2.75 0.82 2.05
C ASN A 518 -2.43 2.06 2.88
N THR A 519 -2.27 1.91 4.21
CA THR A 519 -1.78 2.97 5.07
C THR A 519 -0.26 3.02 4.95
N PRO A 520 0.32 4.11 4.41
CA PRO A 520 1.77 4.20 4.31
C PRO A 520 2.38 4.14 5.71
N GLU A 521 3.34 3.23 5.90
CA GLU A 521 4.16 3.22 7.11
C GLU A 521 4.80 4.62 7.21
N GLY A 522 4.48 5.37 8.27
CA GLY A 522 4.62 6.83 8.25
C GLY A 522 5.92 7.36 7.68
N ASP A 523 5.81 8.36 6.80
CA ASP A 523 6.87 9.16 6.14
C ASP A 523 8.30 8.79 6.57
N ALA A 524 8.78 7.67 6.04
CA ALA A 524 10.01 7.02 6.50
C ALA A 524 11.25 7.83 6.11
N ASP A 525 11.12 8.73 5.13
CA ASP A 525 12.18 9.61 4.64
C ASP A 525 11.95 11.11 4.95
N ALA A 526 10.85 11.45 5.64
CA ALA A 526 10.49 12.79 6.07
C ALA A 526 10.33 13.79 4.91
N ASP A 527 9.90 13.32 3.74
CA ASP A 527 9.77 14.13 2.52
C ASP A 527 8.39 14.83 2.41
N GLY A 528 7.44 14.45 3.27
CA GLY A 528 6.11 15.03 3.35
C GLY A 528 5.04 14.31 2.51
N PHE A 529 5.32 13.14 1.94
CA PHE A 529 4.37 12.34 1.17
C PHE A 529 4.31 10.87 1.65
N ALA A 530 3.25 10.16 1.24
CA ALA A 530 2.90 8.85 1.78
C ALA A 530 2.82 7.81 0.64
N ASP A 531 3.75 6.86 0.61
CA ASP A 531 4.14 6.06 -0.57
C ASP A 531 3.19 4.94 -1.05
N GLN A 532 1.99 4.77 -0.48
CA GLN A 532 1.18 3.55 -0.74
C GLN A 532 -0.24 3.77 -1.29
N CYS A 533 -0.63 5.00 -1.64
CA CYS A 533 -1.90 5.28 -2.32
C CYS A 533 -1.76 5.54 -3.84
N ASP A 534 -0.77 4.92 -4.49
CA ASP A 534 -0.50 5.10 -5.94
C ASP A 534 -1.25 4.12 -6.85
N VAL A 535 -2.26 3.40 -6.32
CA VAL A 535 -3.07 2.46 -7.11
C VAL A 535 -4.57 2.54 -6.77
N CYS A 536 -5.17 3.72 -6.81
CA CYS A 536 -6.63 3.85 -7.01
C CYS A 536 -6.91 3.97 -8.53
N PRO A 537 -7.50 2.97 -9.20
CA PRO A 537 -7.69 2.99 -10.66
C PRO A 537 -8.60 4.11 -11.18
N ASP A 538 -9.38 4.77 -10.32
CA ASP A 538 -10.53 5.59 -10.73
C ASP A 538 -10.63 6.98 -10.07
N TYR A 539 -9.58 7.52 -9.43
CA TYR A 539 -9.63 8.90 -8.89
C TYR A 539 -8.41 9.75 -9.27
N TYR A 540 -8.68 10.88 -9.93
CA TYR A 540 -7.68 11.86 -10.36
C TYR A 540 -7.27 12.76 -9.19
N ASN A 541 -6.00 12.71 -8.78
CA ASN A 541 -5.42 13.59 -7.76
C ASN A 541 -4.60 14.73 -8.42
N PRO A 542 -4.99 16.01 -8.26
CA PRO A 542 -4.29 17.15 -8.86
C PRO A 542 -2.92 17.50 -8.26
N SER A 543 -2.43 16.76 -7.26
CA SER A 543 -1.07 16.91 -6.70
C SER A 543 -0.09 15.81 -7.12
N GLN A 544 -0.44 14.97 -8.10
CA GLN A 544 0.51 14.02 -8.70
C GLN A 544 1.46 14.78 -9.65
N GLU A 545 2.74 14.91 -9.29
CA GLU A 545 3.81 14.98 -10.28
C GLU A 545 3.97 13.59 -10.90
N ASP A 546 3.09 13.26 -11.83
CA ASP A 546 3.50 12.94 -13.20
C ASP A 546 2.24 12.69 -14.04
N VAL A 547 2.18 13.39 -15.17
CA VAL A 547 1.11 13.42 -16.17
C VAL A 547 -0.08 14.35 -15.84
N VAL A 548 0.01 15.61 -16.28
CA VAL A 548 -1.19 16.39 -16.60
C VAL A 548 -1.93 15.66 -17.73
N PRO A 549 -3.22 15.30 -17.57
CA PRO A 549 -3.99 14.67 -18.63
C PRO A 549 -3.95 15.52 -19.91
N GLY A 550 -3.27 15.01 -20.95
CA GLY A 550 -3.03 15.72 -22.21
C GLY A 550 -1.64 16.34 -22.38
N ASP A 551 -0.75 16.29 -21.38
CA ASP A 551 0.68 16.63 -21.47
C ASP A 551 1.51 15.36 -21.67
N VAL A 552 1.51 14.86 -22.90
CA VAL A 552 2.12 13.59 -23.28
C VAL A 552 3.64 13.69 -23.48
N ASN A 553 4.23 14.87 -23.30
CA ASN A 553 5.67 15.07 -23.36
C ASN A 553 6.30 15.67 -22.08
N ALA A 554 5.51 15.84 -21.02
CA ALA A 554 5.92 16.30 -19.70
C ALA A 554 6.60 17.68 -19.71
N THR A 555 6.08 18.64 -20.48
CA THR A 555 6.69 19.99 -20.58
C THR A 555 5.91 21.11 -19.89
N LEU A 556 4.71 20.85 -19.35
CA LEU A 556 3.82 21.76 -18.60
C LEU A 556 3.89 23.27 -18.96
N PRO A 557 2.82 23.89 -19.47
CA PRO A 557 1.44 23.40 -19.64
C PRO A 557 1.24 22.66 -20.97
N VAL A 558 0.08 21.97 -21.11
CA VAL A 558 -0.36 21.34 -22.38
C VAL A 558 -0.11 22.26 -23.56
N SER A 559 0.69 21.78 -24.50
CA SER A 559 1.29 22.56 -25.57
C SER A 559 1.04 21.92 -26.94
N LEU A 560 1.30 22.66 -28.03
CA LEU A 560 1.20 22.11 -29.38
C LEU A 560 2.07 20.84 -29.60
N PRO A 561 3.30 20.73 -29.02
CA PRO A 561 4.06 19.50 -28.94
C PRO A 561 3.33 18.26 -28.36
N ASP A 562 2.38 18.44 -27.44
CA ASP A 562 1.59 17.35 -26.88
C ASP A 562 0.56 16.83 -27.87
N VAL A 563 -0.11 17.74 -28.55
CA VAL A 563 -1.03 17.41 -29.64
C VAL A 563 -0.30 16.67 -30.75
N ILE A 564 0.93 17.06 -31.08
CA ILE A 564 1.78 16.39 -32.07
C ILE A 564 2.14 14.96 -31.61
N HIS A 565 2.49 14.76 -30.34
CA HIS A 565 2.78 13.44 -29.79
C HIS A 565 1.56 12.51 -29.82
N LEU A 566 0.39 13.00 -29.43
CA LEU A 566 -0.84 12.24 -29.45
C LEU A 566 -1.23 11.82 -30.87
N VAL A 567 -1.08 12.75 -31.81
CA VAL A 567 -1.30 12.52 -33.25
C VAL A 567 -0.32 11.46 -33.78
N ASN A 568 0.97 11.54 -33.44
CA ASN A 568 1.97 10.55 -33.84
C ASN A 568 1.70 9.14 -33.26
N PHE A 569 1.27 9.05 -32.00
CA PHE A 569 0.89 7.79 -31.36
C PHE A 569 -0.30 7.10 -32.05
N VAL A 570 -1.29 7.88 -32.50
CA VAL A 570 -2.43 7.38 -33.27
C VAL A 570 -1.99 6.87 -34.66
N PHE A 571 -0.96 7.47 -35.27
CA PHE A 571 -0.44 7.06 -36.58
C PHE A 571 0.46 5.80 -36.56
N ASP A 572 1.01 5.40 -35.41
CA ASP A 572 1.88 4.20 -35.29
C ASP A 572 1.09 2.90 -35.00
N LYS A 573 -0.22 2.98 -34.74
CA LYS A 573 -1.02 1.80 -34.36
C LYS A 573 -1.35 0.86 -35.53
N ASP A 574 -1.06 1.27 -36.77
CA ASP A 574 -1.39 0.50 -37.98
C ASP A 574 -0.15 0.13 -38.80
N ARG A 575 0.70 -0.78 -38.31
CA ARG A 575 1.35 -1.78 -39.19
C ARG A 575 1.84 -3.04 -38.47
N THR A 576 1.35 -4.17 -38.96
CA THR A 576 1.88 -5.51 -38.73
C THR A 576 2.95 -5.84 -39.79
N ALA A 577 4.02 -6.50 -39.33
CA ALA A 577 5.05 -7.22 -40.08
C ALA A 577 6.16 -6.43 -40.81
N THR A 578 7.40 -6.86 -40.53
CA THR A 578 8.72 -6.55 -41.10
C THR A 578 9.48 -5.36 -40.49
N GLY A 579 10.66 -5.67 -39.94
CA GLY A 579 11.36 -4.85 -38.94
C GLY A 579 12.24 -3.72 -39.49
N CYS A 580 12.60 -2.82 -38.57
CA CYS A 580 13.45 -1.67 -38.81
C CYS A 580 14.93 -2.05 -39.01
N LEU A 581 15.56 -1.50 -40.03
CA LEU A 581 17.01 -1.54 -40.25
C LEU A 581 17.58 -0.13 -39.97
N GLY A 582 18.06 0.12 -38.75
CA GLY A 582 18.72 1.38 -38.35
C GLY A 582 18.99 1.46 -36.83
N THR A 583 20.04 2.17 -36.42
CA THR A 583 20.64 2.13 -35.06
C THR A 583 20.14 3.21 -34.09
N ASP A 584 18.82 3.38 -33.94
CA ASP A 584 18.18 4.12 -32.83
C ASP A 584 16.72 3.65 -32.64
N PRO A 585 16.24 3.25 -31.43
CA PRO A 585 14.96 2.52 -31.29
C PRO A 585 13.66 3.34 -31.34
N VAL A 586 13.65 4.67 -31.58
CA VAL A 586 12.39 5.45 -31.42
C VAL A 586 12.02 6.41 -32.56
N ASN A 587 12.75 6.51 -33.68
CA ASN A 587 12.25 7.37 -34.77
C ASN A 587 12.73 6.95 -36.18
N CYS A 588 11.79 6.48 -37.01
CA CYS A 588 12.02 6.23 -38.44
C CYS A 588 11.60 7.43 -39.29
N TRP A 589 12.46 8.46 -39.41
CA TRP A 589 12.27 9.49 -40.45
C TRP A 589 13.59 9.89 -41.14
N SER A 590 13.52 9.97 -42.47
CA SER A 590 14.55 10.55 -43.34
C SER A 590 14.40 12.08 -43.36
N PHE A 591 15.50 12.80 -43.14
CA PHE A 591 15.55 14.26 -43.16
C PHE A 591 15.47 14.80 -44.61
N VAL A 592 14.26 15.16 -45.05
CA VAL A 592 14.08 16.06 -46.21
C VAL A 592 13.29 17.31 -45.75
N PRO A 593 13.75 18.55 -46.02
CA PRO A 593 13.31 19.73 -45.24
C PRO A 593 11.98 20.39 -45.66
N LEU A 594 11.20 19.81 -46.58
CA LEU A 594 10.20 20.59 -47.33
C LEU A 594 8.75 20.54 -46.80
N CYS A 595 8.43 19.77 -45.76
CA CYS A 595 7.05 19.69 -45.24
C CYS A 595 7.01 19.56 -43.71
N ARG A 596 7.23 20.64 -42.97
CA ARG A 596 6.94 20.68 -41.52
C ARG A 596 5.53 21.23 -41.27
N GLY A 597 4.53 20.35 -41.21
CA GLY A 597 3.24 20.60 -40.54
C GLY A 597 2.30 21.66 -41.15
N ASP A 598 2.54 22.13 -42.37
CA ASP A 598 1.68 23.06 -43.10
C ASP A 598 0.77 22.28 -44.08
N ALA A 599 -0.27 21.67 -43.54
CA ALA A 599 -1.15 20.75 -44.27
C ALA A 599 -2.05 21.47 -45.29
N ASN A 600 -2.24 22.79 -45.14
CA ASN A 600 -3.06 23.60 -46.04
C ASN A 600 -2.24 24.45 -47.06
N GLY A 601 -0.91 24.37 -47.03
CA GLY A 601 -0.02 25.07 -47.96
C GLY A 601 0.05 26.59 -47.76
N SER A 602 -0.15 27.06 -46.54
CA SER A 602 -0.11 28.49 -46.18
C SER A 602 1.31 29.10 -46.17
N GLY A 603 2.36 28.28 -46.27
CA GLY A 603 3.75 28.70 -46.28
C GLY A 603 4.27 29.23 -44.95
N ALA A 604 3.61 28.93 -43.83
CA ALA A 604 3.93 29.43 -42.50
C ALA A 604 4.06 28.31 -41.45
N THR A 605 4.49 28.68 -40.24
CA THR A 605 4.53 27.81 -39.06
C THR A 605 3.18 27.12 -38.83
N PRO A 606 3.16 25.81 -38.47
CA PRO A 606 1.92 25.05 -38.27
C PRO A 606 0.94 25.76 -37.34
N ASN A 607 -0.34 25.83 -37.72
CA ASN A 607 -1.37 26.54 -36.96
C ASN A 607 -2.65 25.70 -36.80
N LEU A 608 -3.60 26.21 -36.02
CA LEU A 608 -4.85 25.51 -35.71
C LEU A 608 -5.64 25.10 -36.96
N GLN A 609 -5.50 25.84 -38.07
CA GLN A 609 -6.15 25.51 -39.32
C GLN A 609 -5.57 24.23 -39.93
N ASP A 610 -4.27 23.97 -39.82
CA ASP A 610 -3.62 22.73 -40.27
C ASP A 610 -4.11 21.51 -39.49
N VAL A 611 -4.32 21.68 -38.19
CA VAL A 611 -4.89 20.64 -37.30
C VAL A 611 -6.35 20.35 -37.66
N ILE A 612 -7.16 21.38 -37.90
CA ILE A 612 -8.54 21.23 -38.38
C ILE A 612 -8.58 20.52 -39.74
N TYR A 613 -7.63 20.82 -40.64
CA TYR A 613 -7.49 20.16 -41.95
C TYR A 613 -7.20 18.66 -41.83
N LEU A 614 -6.28 18.28 -40.95
CA LEU A 614 -5.93 16.88 -40.67
C LEU A 614 -7.09 16.11 -40.03
N VAL A 615 -7.79 16.72 -39.06
CA VAL A 615 -8.93 16.09 -38.39
C VAL A 615 -10.11 15.88 -39.35
N ASN A 616 -10.42 16.86 -40.21
CA ASN A 616 -11.50 16.71 -41.20
C ASN A 616 -11.20 15.63 -42.26
N PHE A 617 -9.93 15.42 -42.62
CA PHE A 617 -9.52 14.33 -43.50
C PHE A 617 -9.74 12.94 -42.86
N VAL A 618 -9.53 12.81 -41.54
CA VAL A 618 -9.71 11.56 -40.78
C VAL A 618 -11.18 11.14 -40.71
N PHE A 619 -12.10 12.10 -40.57
CA PHE A 619 -13.54 11.81 -40.47
C PHE A 619 -14.25 11.55 -41.81
N ASP A 620 -13.57 11.73 -42.96
CA ASP A 620 -14.10 11.43 -44.31
C ASP A 620 -13.47 10.16 -44.93
N LYS A 621 -12.85 9.30 -44.10
CA LYS A 621 -12.19 8.06 -44.52
C LYS A 621 -13.16 6.88 -44.69
N ASP A 622 -14.38 7.13 -45.18
CA ASP A 622 -15.26 6.06 -45.67
C ASP A 622 -15.08 5.89 -47.19
N ARG A 623 -13.93 5.32 -47.60
CA ARG A 623 -13.75 4.82 -48.96
C ARG A 623 -13.94 3.30 -49.00
N SER A 624 -15.13 2.88 -49.42
CA SER A 624 -15.31 1.64 -50.17
C SER A 624 -14.89 1.87 -51.64
N ALA A 625 -14.56 0.80 -52.35
CA ALA A 625 -13.89 0.80 -53.65
C ALA A 625 -14.66 1.44 -54.85
N THR A 626 -15.73 2.20 -54.63
CA THR A 626 -16.67 2.65 -55.69
C THR A 626 -17.05 4.13 -55.65
N GLY A 627 -16.14 5.01 -55.25
CA GLY A 627 -16.29 6.47 -55.43
C GLY A 627 -17.06 7.19 -54.31
N CYS A 628 -16.85 8.51 -54.22
CA CYS A 628 -17.31 9.37 -53.12
C CYS A 628 -18.84 9.34 -52.93
N LEU A 629 -19.29 8.97 -51.72
CA LEU A 629 -20.69 9.01 -51.32
C LEU A 629 -20.88 10.11 -50.27
N GLY A 630 -20.82 11.36 -50.69
CA GLY A 630 -21.10 12.52 -49.86
C GLY A 630 -21.82 13.61 -50.65
N SER A 631 -22.82 14.25 -50.05
CA SER A 631 -23.68 15.26 -50.68
C SER A 631 -23.04 16.64 -50.86
N ASN A 632 -21.71 16.75 -50.74
CA ASN A 632 -20.99 18.02 -50.80
C ASN A 632 -19.86 17.95 -51.87
N PRO A 633 -20.10 18.44 -53.11
CA PRO A 633 -19.24 18.16 -54.25
C PRO A 633 -17.90 18.94 -54.29
N GLY A 634 -17.60 19.79 -53.29
CA GLY A 634 -16.38 20.60 -53.26
C GLY A 634 -15.12 19.89 -52.74
N ASN A 635 -15.22 18.65 -52.24
CA ASN A 635 -14.14 18.01 -51.45
C ASN A 635 -13.62 16.69 -52.03
N CYS A 636 -13.60 16.51 -53.35
CA CYS A 636 -13.02 15.31 -53.96
C CYS A 636 -11.52 15.51 -54.29
N TRP A 637 -10.64 14.74 -53.64
CA TRP A 637 -9.18 14.83 -53.81
C TRP A 637 -8.58 13.50 -54.26
N THR A 638 -7.52 13.55 -55.07
CA THR A 638 -6.73 12.36 -55.47
C THR A 638 -5.29 12.45 -54.96
N PRO A 639 -4.74 11.38 -54.36
CA PRO A 639 -3.33 11.30 -54.01
C PRO A 639 -2.45 11.30 -55.26
N VAL A 640 -1.32 11.99 -55.23
CA VAL A 640 -0.32 11.94 -56.31
C VAL A 640 0.68 10.80 -56.02
N PRO A 641 1.14 10.02 -57.02
CA PRO A 641 1.85 8.74 -56.82
C PRO A 641 3.23 8.78 -56.15
N THR A 642 3.66 9.93 -55.64
CA THR A 642 4.92 10.08 -54.91
C THR A 642 4.61 10.58 -53.49
N ASP A 643 3.86 9.78 -52.75
CA ASP A 643 3.69 9.68 -51.29
C ASP A 643 3.85 10.90 -50.37
N VAL A 644 3.66 12.16 -50.83
CA VAL A 644 3.69 13.30 -49.88
C VAL A 644 2.77 14.49 -50.21
N CYS A 645 2.01 14.53 -51.31
CA CYS A 645 1.06 15.63 -51.56
C CYS A 645 -0.25 15.19 -52.27
N CYS A 646 -1.38 15.85 -51.95
CA CYS A 646 -2.64 15.75 -52.69
C CYS A 646 -2.97 17.08 -53.39
N VAL A 647 -3.65 17.02 -54.55
CA VAL A 647 -4.16 18.19 -55.30
C VAL A 647 -5.67 18.04 -55.58
N PRO A 648 -6.43 19.15 -55.72
CA PRO A 648 -7.87 19.08 -55.99
C PRO A 648 -8.10 18.56 -57.39
N VAL A 649 -9.15 17.76 -57.57
CA VAL A 649 -9.63 17.43 -58.92
C VAL A 649 -10.45 18.62 -59.44
N PRO A 650 -10.29 19.05 -60.71
CA PRO A 650 -11.18 20.04 -61.31
C PRO A 650 -12.66 19.64 -61.27
#